data_AF-A0A927V521-F1
#
_entry.id   AF-A0A927V521-F1
#
_cell.length_a   1.000
_cell.length_b   1.000
_cell.length_c   1.000
_cell.angle_alpha   90.00
_cell.angle_beta   90.00
_cell.angle_gamma   90.00
#
_symmetry.space_group_name_H-M   'P 1'
#
loop_
_entity.id
_entity.type
_entity.pdbx_description
1 polymer ?
#
loop_
_entity_poly.entity_id
_entity_poly.type
_entity_poly.pdbx_seq_one_letter_code
_entity_poly.pdbx_strand_id
1 'polypeptide(L)'
;MYYYKVFGYTFRCKYEIKQLYEVPATDDYDVDIIIGEMPEEVTEEVAQTTEFPCIACKNGYFWMNNNYGTLAVYGDGRIYAQNTSDKDVFYLLQYVLGYGIAMYAHLNNRIAIHCGSVVINDQCVLIAGDSGAGKSTLTDELITDGAIMLSDDVVAIGYDENHNPLVYPAFPQQKICRDAAIKKGYNLDDLLYVDPEKDKFAILHTDDYSSEPHKASTFIYLKKYDDTDEANAKKNGELIIKKLDGFKKVTVTVNNLYLGCIIPNIGLSAEGFQLCVDLIKDCDVFLVNRPSNRNTLPEIKDFIYGTLKAKANMHTACYIETLRYAATQTLSDKEILNNMPLTALYTFARLNKLIPLTVGIYSALQPSSDSEKQLFQYWKSEAASAVFLEYKKLDLIKRIVALAGERSISLTFFKGYLLAKLYPDFAMRNSSDTDILVDSVQLNEVFSILEELGYYHQADVDTENVYTYIYKEDDFQVHKLEIHTSLFEDLHGAKLKILEALKLSSPEKNIYEDFCGISLQTLNYTEHLIYQIFHMVKHIVYHGFSARYLVDTALFIKAYYEQIDWQKMNDVIDSLGYSDFCRQLYSILIKHFDVPSNIMCGKDACSDEDFDDLLQDILNFGARSYSDELSHYFFRFARYIEIREEKSGELFKEITFDGGTVPIRIAPLEYQHNKKMQHRISMLQNLKLI
;
A
#
# COMPACT_ATOMS: atom_id res chain seq x y z
N MET A 1 -26.69 15.73 12.37
CA MET A 1 -26.65 14.61 11.41
C MET A 1 -25.39 13.83 11.66
N TYR A 2 -25.46 12.52 11.52
CA TYR A 2 -24.31 11.62 11.62
C TYR A 2 -24.01 11.03 10.24
N TYR A 3 -22.73 10.79 9.98
CA TYR A 3 -22.23 10.31 8.69
C TYR A 3 -21.33 9.10 8.89
N TYR A 4 -21.42 8.12 7.99
CA TYR A 4 -20.72 6.85 8.10
C TYR A 4 -20.20 6.39 6.73
N LYS A 5 -19.04 5.72 6.67
CA LYS A 5 -18.54 5.08 5.45
C LYS A 5 -18.75 3.56 5.57
N VAL A 6 -19.55 2.98 4.68
CA VAL A 6 -19.84 1.52 4.65
C VAL A 6 -19.88 1.06 3.21
N PHE A 7 -19.22 -0.05 2.90
CA PHE A 7 -19.08 -0.58 1.53
C PHE A 7 -18.51 0.41 0.52
N GLY A 8 -17.79 1.46 0.98
CA GLY A 8 -17.32 2.54 0.12
C GLY A 8 -18.42 3.53 -0.29
N TYR A 9 -19.55 3.56 0.39
CA TYR A 9 -20.59 4.58 0.30
C TYR A 9 -20.64 5.41 1.57
N THR A 10 -21.02 6.67 1.43
CA THR A 10 -21.26 7.60 2.53
C THR A 10 -22.75 7.60 2.89
N PHE A 11 -23.06 7.12 4.09
CA PHE A 11 -24.40 7.08 4.65
C PHE A 11 -24.63 8.25 5.59
N ARG A 12 -25.82 8.85 5.53
CA ARG A 12 -26.31 9.90 6.42
C ARG A 12 -27.46 9.36 7.26
N CYS A 13 -27.49 9.70 8.54
CA CYS A 13 -28.61 9.38 9.43
C CYS A 13 -28.84 10.48 10.48
N LYS A 14 -30.10 10.75 10.80
CA LYS A 14 -30.49 11.68 11.88
C LYS A 14 -30.12 11.18 13.27
N TYR A 15 -30.10 9.86 13.43
CA TYR A 15 -29.85 9.18 14.70
C TYR A 15 -28.44 8.60 14.69
N GLU A 16 -27.80 8.62 15.86
CA GLU A 16 -26.51 7.97 16.05
C GLU A 16 -26.67 6.45 15.92
N ILE A 17 -25.90 5.83 15.03
CA ILE A 17 -25.77 4.38 14.90
C ILE A 17 -24.43 3.98 15.52
N LYS A 18 -24.47 3.61 16.81
CA LYS A 18 -23.26 3.30 17.61
C LYS A 18 -22.41 2.15 17.06
N GLN A 19 -22.99 1.32 16.20
CA GLN A 19 -22.30 0.22 15.51
C GLN A 19 -21.37 0.70 14.39
N LEU A 20 -21.59 1.89 13.86
CA LEU A 20 -20.86 2.43 12.72
C LEU A 20 -19.79 3.42 13.17
N TYR A 21 -18.73 3.49 12.37
CA TYR A 21 -17.65 4.46 12.56
C TYR A 21 -18.02 5.80 11.93
N GLU A 22 -18.17 6.84 12.75
CA GLU A 22 -18.53 8.18 12.27
C GLU A 22 -17.40 8.80 11.46
N VAL A 23 -17.75 9.41 10.33
CA VAL A 23 -16.85 10.19 9.47
C VAL A 23 -17.22 11.68 9.53
N PRO A 24 -16.31 12.60 9.13
CA PRO A 24 -16.59 14.02 9.10
C PRO A 24 -17.86 14.34 8.32
N ALA A 25 -18.61 15.34 8.79
CA ALA A 25 -19.81 15.80 8.10
C ALA A 25 -19.50 16.26 6.68
N THR A 26 -20.37 15.89 5.75
CA THR A 26 -20.23 16.19 4.31
C THR A 26 -21.61 16.41 3.69
N ASP A 27 -21.66 17.24 2.65
CA ASP A 27 -22.85 17.39 1.81
C ASP A 27 -22.87 16.35 0.66
N ASP A 28 -21.73 15.69 0.42
CA ASP A 28 -21.55 14.64 -0.56
C ASP A 28 -21.77 13.26 0.10
N TYR A 29 -23.00 12.76 0.03
CA TYR A 29 -23.39 11.47 0.60
C TYR A 29 -24.24 10.68 -0.41
N ASP A 30 -24.10 9.35 -0.37
CA ASP A 30 -24.78 8.44 -1.30
C ASP A 30 -26.15 8.00 -0.77
N VAL A 31 -26.26 7.84 0.56
CA VAL A 31 -27.44 7.21 1.18
C VAL A 31 -27.98 8.02 2.34
N ASP A 32 -29.29 8.15 2.43
CA ASP A 32 -30.01 8.73 3.56
C ASP A 32 -30.88 7.68 4.25
N ILE A 33 -30.59 7.42 5.53
CA ILE A 33 -31.36 6.51 6.38
C ILE A 33 -32.43 7.31 7.12
N ILE A 34 -33.69 6.99 6.82
CA ILE A 34 -34.88 7.68 7.30
C ILE A 34 -35.65 6.73 8.23
N ILE A 35 -35.60 7.02 9.53
CA ILE A 35 -36.41 6.31 10.53
C ILE A 35 -37.72 7.07 10.71
N GLY A 36 -38.85 6.45 10.36
CA GLY A 36 -40.15 7.09 10.46
C GLY A 36 -41.20 6.51 9.51
N GLU A 37 -42.02 7.40 8.96
CA GLU A 37 -43.13 7.05 8.07
C GLU A 37 -42.63 6.40 6.78
N MET A 38 -43.24 5.27 6.43
CA MET A 38 -42.93 4.49 5.23
C MET A 38 -43.67 5.08 4.02
N PRO A 39 -43.08 5.07 2.80
CA PRO A 39 -43.78 5.51 1.59
C PRO A 39 -45.12 4.79 1.40
N GLU A 40 -46.12 5.51 0.89
CA GLU A 40 -47.49 4.99 0.69
C GLU A 40 -47.49 3.71 -0.16
N GLU A 41 -46.71 3.68 -1.24
CA GLU A 41 -46.57 2.53 -2.14
C GLU A 41 -46.11 1.26 -1.41
N VAL A 42 -45.11 1.36 -0.53
CA VAL A 42 -44.62 0.21 0.26
C VAL A 42 -45.67 -0.19 1.29
N THR A 43 -46.34 0.78 1.91
CA THR A 43 -47.39 0.53 2.91
C THR A 43 -48.57 -0.25 2.31
N GLU A 44 -49.00 0.14 1.10
CA GLU A 44 -50.05 -0.56 0.36
C GLU A 44 -49.62 -1.98 -0.03
N GLU A 45 -48.39 -2.17 -0.50
CA GLU A 45 -47.88 -3.49 -0.88
C GLU A 45 -47.76 -4.44 0.32
N VAL A 46 -47.27 -3.95 1.46
CA VAL A 46 -47.21 -4.72 2.70
C VAL A 46 -48.61 -5.15 3.13
N ALA A 47 -49.60 -4.25 3.06
CA ALA A 47 -50.99 -4.56 3.43
C ALA A 47 -51.65 -5.61 2.51
N GLN A 48 -51.22 -5.70 1.25
CA GLN A 48 -51.71 -6.67 0.28
C GLN A 48 -51.00 -8.03 0.34
N THR A 49 -49.89 -8.13 1.10
CA THR A 49 -49.07 -9.34 1.18
C THR A 49 -49.50 -10.24 2.34
N THR A 50 -49.77 -11.51 2.04
CA THR A 50 -50.24 -12.49 3.05
C THR A 50 -49.12 -13.30 3.71
N GLU A 51 -47.94 -13.35 3.09
CA GLU A 51 -46.77 -14.05 3.65
C GLU A 51 -46.07 -13.19 4.70
N PHE A 52 -45.61 -13.82 5.79
CA PHE A 52 -44.93 -13.12 6.88
C PHE A 52 -43.94 -14.05 7.63
N PRO A 53 -42.67 -13.64 7.85
CA PRO A 53 -42.02 -12.45 7.31
C PRO A 53 -41.89 -12.51 5.78
N CYS A 54 -41.82 -11.37 5.11
CA CYS A 54 -41.77 -11.30 3.65
C CYS A 54 -40.75 -10.27 3.14
N ILE A 55 -40.35 -10.47 1.89
CA ILE A 55 -39.43 -9.62 1.14
C ILE A 55 -39.89 -9.56 -0.31
N ALA A 56 -39.84 -8.37 -0.89
CA ALA A 56 -40.14 -8.16 -2.29
C ALA A 56 -39.04 -7.32 -2.95
N CYS A 57 -38.84 -7.59 -4.24
CA CYS A 57 -37.99 -6.81 -5.12
C CYS A 57 -38.84 -6.27 -6.25
N LYS A 58 -38.75 -4.97 -6.48
CA LYS A 58 -39.42 -4.25 -7.56
C LYS A 58 -38.38 -3.54 -8.39
N ASN A 59 -38.80 -2.97 -9.51
CA ASN A 59 -37.90 -2.21 -10.35
C ASN A 59 -37.41 -0.96 -9.59
N GLY A 60 -36.14 -0.95 -9.21
CA GLY A 60 -35.48 0.18 -8.53
C GLY A 60 -35.55 0.19 -6.99
N TYR A 61 -36.24 -0.76 -6.34
CA TYR A 61 -36.27 -0.82 -4.87
C TYR A 61 -36.59 -2.22 -4.30
N PHE A 62 -36.19 -2.43 -3.05
CA PHE A 62 -36.55 -3.59 -2.22
C PHE A 62 -37.41 -3.15 -1.05
N TRP A 63 -38.26 -4.03 -0.55
CA TRP A 63 -38.82 -3.89 0.80
C TRP A 63 -38.91 -5.23 1.52
N MET A 64 -38.89 -5.18 2.85
CA MET A 64 -39.15 -6.34 3.71
C MET A 64 -39.99 -5.95 4.91
N ASN A 65 -40.74 -6.92 5.41
CA ASN A 65 -41.54 -6.76 6.61
C ASN A 65 -41.36 -7.98 7.54
N ASN A 66 -41.09 -7.71 8.81
CA ASN A 66 -40.85 -8.72 9.84
C ASN A 66 -41.41 -8.29 11.21
N ASN A 67 -41.12 -9.05 12.26
CA ASN A 67 -41.61 -8.78 13.62
C ASN A 67 -41.16 -7.42 14.19
N TYR A 68 -40.04 -6.88 13.72
CA TYR A 68 -39.43 -5.65 14.25
C TYR A 68 -39.84 -4.39 13.47
N GLY A 69 -40.29 -4.57 12.23
CA GLY A 69 -40.77 -3.47 11.40
C GLY A 69 -40.66 -3.72 9.91
N THR A 70 -40.86 -2.64 9.15
CA THR A 70 -40.75 -2.60 7.70
C THR A 70 -39.50 -1.81 7.30
N LEU A 71 -38.76 -2.32 6.32
CA LEU A 71 -37.57 -1.71 5.72
C LEU A 71 -37.80 -1.58 4.21
N ALA A 72 -37.56 -0.40 3.64
CA ALA A 72 -37.56 -0.18 2.19
C ALA A 72 -36.25 0.47 1.75
N VAL A 73 -35.70 0.00 0.63
CA VAL A 73 -34.39 0.38 0.11
C VAL A 73 -34.51 0.74 -1.36
N TYR A 74 -34.29 2.00 -1.68
CA TYR A 74 -34.35 2.52 -3.04
C TYR A 74 -32.95 2.67 -3.64
N GLY A 75 -32.84 2.44 -4.95
CA GLY A 75 -31.56 2.54 -5.66
C GLY A 75 -31.01 3.97 -5.67
N ASP A 76 -31.86 4.98 -5.51
CA ASP A 76 -31.50 6.39 -5.48
C ASP A 76 -30.93 6.89 -4.13
N GLY A 77 -30.64 5.98 -3.20
CA GLY A 77 -30.01 6.33 -1.93
C GLY A 77 -30.98 6.52 -0.76
N ARG A 78 -32.26 6.19 -0.88
CA ARG A 78 -33.20 6.30 0.25
C ARG A 78 -33.42 4.95 0.95
N ILE A 79 -33.12 4.88 2.24
CA ILE A 79 -33.43 3.71 3.08
C ILE A 79 -34.43 4.11 4.16
N TYR A 80 -35.65 3.60 4.08
CA TYR A 80 -36.70 3.83 5.07
C TYR A 80 -36.80 2.68 6.05
N ALA A 81 -36.90 3.00 7.33
CA ALA A 81 -37.08 2.02 8.40
C ALA A 81 -38.22 2.47 9.32
N GLN A 82 -39.30 1.69 9.35
CA GLN A 82 -40.47 1.93 10.20
C GLN A 82 -40.57 0.83 11.26
N ASN A 83 -40.48 1.19 12.53
CA ASN A 83 -40.53 0.26 13.66
C ASN A 83 -41.98 -0.06 14.07
N THR A 84 -42.21 -1.30 14.52
CA THR A 84 -43.51 -1.71 15.07
C THR A 84 -43.74 -1.17 16.48
N SER A 85 -42.67 -0.99 17.27
CA SER A 85 -42.71 -0.37 18.60
C SER A 85 -41.41 0.40 18.92
N ASP A 86 -41.44 1.35 19.85
CA ASP A 86 -40.27 2.16 20.25
C ASP A 86 -39.12 1.32 20.85
N LYS A 87 -39.41 0.11 21.35
CA LYS A 87 -38.39 -0.80 21.90
C LYS A 87 -37.60 -1.53 20.82
N ASP A 88 -38.05 -1.49 19.56
CA ASP A 88 -37.50 -2.30 18.48
C ASP A 88 -36.51 -1.56 17.57
N VAL A 89 -36.29 -0.26 17.79
CA VAL A 89 -35.42 0.59 16.96
C VAL A 89 -34.02 0.00 16.82
N PHE A 90 -33.47 -0.54 17.91
CA PHE A 90 -32.15 -1.19 17.89
C PHE A 90 -32.10 -2.41 16.97
N TYR A 91 -33.11 -3.28 17.02
CA TYR A 91 -33.19 -4.46 16.17
C TYR A 91 -33.42 -4.09 14.72
N LEU A 92 -34.30 -3.11 14.46
CA LEU A 92 -34.55 -2.59 13.12
C LEU A 92 -33.27 -2.02 12.49
N LEU A 93 -32.46 -1.28 13.27
CA LEU A 93 -31.16 -0.81 12.82
C LEU A 93 -30.21 -1.98 12.47
N GLN A 94 -30.27 -3.12 13.15
CA GLN A 94 -29.49 -4.30 12.73
C GLN A 94 -29.94 -4.85 11.37
N TYR A 95 -31.24 -4.79 11.05
CA TYR A 95 -31.73 -5.15 9.71
C TYR A 95 -31.29 -4.13 8.65
N VAL A 96 -31.23 -2.83 8.98
CA VAL A 96 -30.64 -1.81 8.11
C VAL A 96 -29.16 -2.13 7.83
N LEU A 97 -28.38 -2.40 8.88
CA LEU A 97 -26.94 -2.71 8.80
C LEU A 97 -26.60 -4.07 8.18
N GLY A 98 -27.57 -4.98 8.08
CA GLY A 98 -27.41 -6.26 7.39
C GLY A 98 -28.01 -6.21 6.00
N TYR A 99 -29.33 -6.33 5.93
CA TYR A 99 -30.07 -6.39 4.67
C TYR A 99 -30.17 -5.04 3.97
N GLY A 100 -30.39 -3.94 4.70
CA GLY A 100 -30.57 -2.62 4.10
C GLY A 100 -29.38 -2.19 3.24
N ILE A 101 -28.18 -2.22 3.83
CA ILE A 101 -26.94 -1.90 3.11
C ILE A 101 -26.64 -2.89 1.99
N ALA A 102 -26.96 -4.18 2.16
CA ALA A 102 -26.71 -5.21 1.15
C ALA A 102 -27.66 -5.06 -0.06
N MET A 103 -28.92 -4.72 0.17
CA MET A 103 -29.90 -4.40 -0.87
C MET A 103 -29.51 -3.15 -1.64
N TYR A 104 -29.08 -2.10 -0.93
CA TYR A 104 -28.61 -0.87 -1.57
C TYR A 104 -27.39 -1.14 -2.44
N ALA A 105 -26.42 -1.91 -1.93
CA ALA A 105 -25.26 -2.34 -2.69
C ALA A 105 -25.67 -3.06 -3.98
N HIS A 106 -26.62 -4.01 -3.88
CA HIS A 106 -27.14 -4.77 -5.02
C HIS A 106 -27.78 -3.88 -6.09
N LEU A 107 -28.51 -2.83 -5.70
CA LEU A 107 -29.11 -1.86 -6.62
C LEU A 107 -28.07 -0.95 -7.29
N ASN A 108 -26.88 -0.81 -6.70
CA ASN A 108 -25.85 0.15 -7.11
C ASN A 108 -24.53 -0.54 -7.50
N ASN A 109 -24.60 -1.64 -8.26
CA ASN A 109 -23.42 -2.30 -8.87
C ASN A 109 -22.36 -2.82 -7.88
N ARG A 110 -22.76 -3.10 -6.62
CA ARG A 110 -21.96 -3.83 -5.64
C ARG A 110 -22.70 -5.07 -5.18
N ILE A 111 -21.99 -6.08 -4.69
CA ILE A 111 -22.62 -7.33 -4.21
C ILE A 111 -22.10 -7.67 -2.83
N ALA A 112 -23.00 -7.87 -1.88
CA ALA A 112 -22.64 -8.30 -0.54
C ALA A 112 -22.31 -9.80 -0.50
N ILE A 113 -21.18 -10.16 0.11
CA ILE A 113 -20.76 -11.53 0.43
C ILE A 113 -20.79 -11.70 1.95
N HIS A 114 -21.33 -12.83 2.40
CA HIS A 114 -21.30 -13.24 3.80
C HIS A 114 -19.95 -13.87 4.15
N CYS A 115 -18.99 -13.04 4.55
CA CYS A 115 -17.68 -13.47 5.04
C CYS A 115 -17.08 -12.46 6.01
N GLY A 116 -16.21 -12.96 6.88
CA GLY A 116 -15.24 -12.13 7.58
C GLY A 116 -14.06 -11.82 6.67
N SER A 117 -13.35 -10.73 6.95
CA SER A 117 -12.24 -10.28 6.13
C SER A 117 -11.21 -9.51 6.95
N VAL A 118 -9.94 -9.84 6.70
CA VAL A 118 -8.77 -9.21 7.31
C VAL A 118 -7.70 -8.95 6.26
N VAL A 119 -6.80 -8.01 6.52
CA VAL A 119 -5.61 -7.72 5.74
C VAL A 119 -4.39 -8.11 6.56
N ILE A 120 -3.54 -8.93 5.95
CA ILE A 120 -2.26 -9.37 6.51
C ILE A 120 -1.20 -9.06 5.46
N ASN A 121 -0.23 -8.21 5.78
CA ASN A 121 0.84 -7.80 4.84
C ASN A 121 0.28 -7.32 3.48
N ASP A 122 -0.71 -6.44 3.49
CA ASP A 122 -1.44 -5.92 2.31
C ASP A 122 -2.21 -6.96 1.48
N GLN A 123 -2.33 -8.18 1.98
CA GLN A 123 -3.09 -9.24 1.33
C GLN A 123 -4.43 -9.45 2.04
N CYS A 124 -5.53 -9.16 1.34
CA CYS A 124 -6.88 -9.39 1.86
C CYS A 124 -7.23 -10.88 1.87
N VAL A 125 -7.65 -11.37 3.04
CA VAL A 125 -8.11 -12.74 3.29
C VAL A 125 -9.60 -12.71 3.57
N LEU A 126 -10.40 -13.38 2.74
CA LEU A 126 -11.82 -13.60 2.93
C LEU A 126 -12.06 -14.93 3.64
N ILE A 127 -12.95 -14.95 4.63
CA ILE A 127 -13.23 -16.11 5.48
C ILE A 127 -14.74 -16.35 5.49
N ALA A 128 -15.20 -17.32 4.70
CA ALA A 128 -16.57 -17.80 4.71
C ALA A 128 -16.65 -19.25 5.21
N GLY A 129 -17.84 -19.82 5.23
CA GLY A 129 -18.08 -21.16 5.76
C GLY A 129 -19.44 -21.32 6.41
N ASP A 130 -19.76 -22.56 6.74
CA ASP A 130 -21.06 -22.92 7.33
C ASP A 130 -21.29 -22.20 8.69
N SER A 131 -22.55 -22.09 9.10
CA SER A 131 -22.87 -21.57 10.44
C SER A 131 -22.18 -22.41 11.51
N GLY A 132 -21.53 -21.75 12.48
CA GLY A 132 -20.77 -22.44 13.53
C GLY A 132 -19.44 -23.05 13.08
N ALA A 133 -18.99 -22.87 11.84
CA ALA A 133 -17.70 -23.38 11.35
C ALA A 133 -16.47 -22.72 12.01
N GLY A 134 -16.66 -21.58 12.68
CA GLY A 134 -15.61 -20.85 13.39
C GLY A 134 -15.04 -19.64 12.65
N LYS A 135 -15.80 -19.02 11.72
CA LYS A 135 -15.39 -17.84 10.93
C LYS A 135 -14.94 -16.66 11.80
N SER A 136 -15.83 -16.18 12.69
CA SER A 136 -15.52 -15.06 13.59
C SER A 136 -14.36 -15.41 14.53
N THR A 137 -14.28 -16.66 15.01
CA THR A 137 -13.16 -17.11 15.87
C THR A 137 -11.82 -17.09 15.14
N LEU A 138 -11.78 -17.48 13.86
CA LEU A 138 -10.55 -17.40 13.06
C LEU A 138 -10.17 -15.95 12.77
N THR A 139 -11.13 -15.11 12.41
CA THR A 139 -10.94 -13.68 12.15
C THR A 139 -10.38 -12.99 13.40
N ASP A 140 -10.96 -13.24 14.56
CA ASP A 140 -10.54 -12.73 15.87
C ASP A 140 -9.11 -13.16 16.27
N GLU A 141 -8.72 -14.40 15.98
CA GLU A 141 -7.36 -14.88 16.21
C GLU A 141 -6.35 -14.17 15.30
N LEU A 142 -6.68 -13.96 14.02
CA LEU A 142 -5.82 -13.24 13.08
C LEU A 142 -5.65 -11.77 13.48
N ILE A 143 -6.72 -11.11 13.94
CA ILE A 143 -6.65 -9.74 14.45
C ILE A 143 -5.76 -9.67 15.70
N THR A 144 -5.85 -10.68 16.58
CA THR A 144 -4.99 -10.77 17.79
C THR A 144 -3.50 -10.89 17.42
N ASP A 145 -3.19 -11.52 16.28
CA ASP A 145 -1.82 -11.59 15.71
C ASP A 145 -1.41 -10.30 14.95
N GLY A 146 -2.24 -9.25 14.95
CA GLY A 146 -1.95 -7.96 14.33
C GLY A 146 -2.50 -7.79 12.91
N ALA A 147 -3.42 -8.66 12.45
CA ALA A 147 -4.12 -8.44 11.19
C ALA A 147 -5.09 -7.24 11.29
N ILE A 148 -5.23 -6.49 10.19
CA ILE A 148 -6.16 -5.36 10.12
C ILE A 148 -7.53 -5.86 9.69
N MET A 149 -8.57 -5.56 10.46
CA MET A 149 -9.94 -5.91 10.17
C MET A 149 -10.49 -5.09 9.00
N LEU A 150 -11.21 -5.75 8.09
CA LEU A 150 -12.10 -5.08 7.14
C LEU A 150 -13.56 -5.30 7.54
N SER A 151 -13.96 -6.53 7.89
CA SER A 151 -15.33 -6.84 8.34
C SER A 151 -15.39 -8.21 9.03
N ASP A 152 -16.38 -8.47 9.89
CA ASP A 152 -16.55 -9.78 10.54
C ASP A 152 -17.58 -10.68 9.82
N ASP A 153 -18.61 -10.09 9.21
CA ASP A 153 -19.80 -10.84 8.78
C ASP A 153 -20.24 -10.59 7.33
N VAL A 154 -19.97 -9.39 6.81
CA VAL A 154 -20.35 -9.01 5.45
C VAL A 154 -19.32 -8.05 4.87
N VAL A 155 -18.98 -8.26 3.61
CA VAL A 155 -18.24 -7.31 2.76
C VAL A 155 -19.05 -7.06 1.50
N ALA A 156 -18.81 -5.94 0.82
CA ALA A 156 -19.26 -5.78 -0.55
C ALA A 156 -18.11 -6.04 -1.52
N ILE A 157 -18.44 -6.50 -2.72
CA ILE A 157 -17.52 -6.55 -3.84
C ILE A 157 -18.04 -5.60 -4.93
N GLY A 158 -17.13 -4.95 -5.63
CA GLY A 158 -17.46 -3.98 -6.69
C GLY A 158 -16.24 -3.65 -7.52
N TYR A 159 -16.44 -2.93 -8.62
CA TYR A 159 -15.34 -2.40 -9.40
C TYR A 159 -14.88 -1.04 -8.86
N ASP A 160 -13.61 -0.71 -9.05
CA ASP A 160 -13.11 0.67 -8.96
C ASP A 160 -13.33 1.42 -10.29
N GLU A 161 -12.85 2.67 -10.36
CA GLU A 161 -12.91 3.50 -11.57
C GLU A 161 -12.16 2.89 -12.77
N ASN A 162 -11.17 2.05 -12.50
CA ASN A 162 -10.34 1.37 -13.50
C ASN A 162 -10.87 -0.04 -13.84
N HIS A 163 -12.07 -0.39 -13.39
CA HIS A 163 -12.70 -1.69 -13.58
C HIS A 163 -11.99 -2.87 -12.91
N ASN A 164 -11.21 -2.62 -11.84
CA ASN A 164 -10.61 -3.66 -11.02
C ASN A 164 -11.59 -4.15 -9.95
N PRO A 165 -11.75 -5.47 -9.75
CA PRO A 165 -12.62 -6.01 -8.71
C PRO A 165 -11.98 -5.85 -7.32
N LEU A 166 -12.66 -5.16 -6.41
CA LEU A 166 -12.22 -4.89 -5.04
C LEU A 166 -13.24 -5.39 -4.01
N VAL A 167 -12.73 -5.63 -2.80
CA VAL A 167 -13.50 -5.92 -1.59
C VAL A 167 -13.63 -4.63 -0.80
N TYR A 168 -14.86 -4.19 -0.58
CA TYR A 168 -15.22 -2.99 0.17
C TYR A 168 -15.62 -3.36 1.62
N PRO A 169 -14.95 -2.78 2.63
CA PRO A 169 -15.24 -3.02 4.04
C PRO A 169 -16.64 -2.56 4.44
N ALA A 170 -17.28 -3.25 5.39
CA ALA A 170 -18.52 -2.82 6.02
C ALA A 170 -18.23 -1.81 7.15
N PHE A 171 -18.04 -2.30 8.38
CA PHE A 171 -17.88 -1.48 9.57
C PHE A 171 -17.04 -2.23 10.63
N PRO A 172 -16.34 -1.52 11.54
CA PRO A 172 -15.37 -2.10 12.48
C PRO A 172 -15.98 -2.88 13.65
N GLN A 173 -17.08 -3.60 13.43
CA GLN A 173 -17.77 -4.31 14.50
C GLN A 173 -17.59 -5.81 14.39
N GLN A 174 -17.15 -6.44 15.48
CA GLN A 174 -17.07 -7.89 15.61
C GLN A 174 -18.04 -8.40 16.66
N LYS A 175 -18.73 -9.52 16.37
CA LYS A 175 -19.68 -10.15 17.31
C LYS A 175 -19.01 -11.31 18.05
N ILE A 176 -18.82 -11.15 19.36
CA ILE A 176 -18.18 -12.15 20.23
C ILE A 176 -19.18 -12.72 21.24
N CYS A 177 -19.07 -14.01 21.59
CA CYS A 177 -19.89 -14.57 22.68
C CYS A 177 -19.36 -14.14 24.05
N ARG A 178 -20.24 -14.18 25.06
CA ARG A 178 -19.88 -13.86 26.46
C ARG A 178 -18.60 -14.55 26.93
N ASP A 179 -18.50 -15.86 26.76
CA ASP A 179 -17.35 -16.65 27.22
C ASP A 179 -16.03 -16.18 26.59
N ALA A 180 -16.06 -15.84 25.29
CA ALA A 180 -14.88 -15.36 24.59
C ALA A 180 -14.51 -13.92 24.99
N ALA A 181 -15.49 -13.05 25.23
CA ALA A 181 -15.25 -11.71 25.75
C ALA A 181 -14.60 -11.76 27.14
N ILE A 182 -15.13 -12.58 28.06
CA ILE A 182 -14.58 -12.77 29.41
C ILE A 182 -13.17 -13.35 29.34
N LYS A 183 -12.94 -14.38 28.51
CA LYS A 183 -11.63 -15.01 28.36
C LYS A 183 -10.56 -14.04 27.86
N LYS A 184 -10.94 -13.06 27.04
CA LYS A 184 -10.06 -11.99 26.55
C LYS A 184 -9.91 -10.82 27.52
N GLY A 185 -10.57 -10.85 28.67
CA GLY A 185 -10.47 -9.82 29.70
C GLY A 185 -11.28 -8.55 29.39
N TYR A 186 -12.22 -8.60 28.44
CA TYR A 186 -13.13 -7.48 28.22
C TYR A 186 -14.07 -7.29 29.40
N ASN A 187 -14.27 -6.03 29.78
CA ASN A 187 -15.34 -5.67 30.69
C ASN A 187 -16.67 -5.64 29.92
N LEU A 188 -17.59 -6.54 30.28
CA LEU A 188 -18.87 -6.69 29.58
C LEU A 188 -19.77 -5.46 29.72
N ASP A 189 -19.61 -4.68 30.79
CA ASP A 189 -20.39 -3.45 31.02
C ASP A 189 -20.04 -2.34 30.02
N ASP A 190 -18.85 -2.42 29.41
CA ASP A 190 -18.36 -1.47 28.40
C ASP A 190 -18.72 -1.88 26.97
N LEU A 191 -19.26 -3.10 26.78
CA LEU A 191 -19.59 -3.65 25.46
C LEU A 191 -21.08 -3.53 25.13
N LEU A 192 -21.38 -3.32 23.86
CA LEU A 192 -22.76 -3.29 23.38
C LEU A 192 -23.31 -4.72 23.27
N TYR A 193 -24.40 -5.02 23.98
CA TYR A 193 -25.10 -6.30 23.86
C TYR A 193 -25.97 -6.32 22.60
N VAL A 194 -25.62 -7.15 21.62
CA VAL A 194 -26.19 -7.08 20.25
C VAL A 194 -27.05 -8.27 19.86
N ASP A 195 -26.83 -9.45 20.42
CA ASP A 195 -27.60 -10.65 20.06
C ASP A 195 -27.98 -11.41 21.34
N PRO A 196 -29.14 -11.11 21.94
CA PRO A 196 -29.58 -11.76 23.16
C PRO A 196 -29.85 -13.25 23.01
N GLU A 197 -30.28 -13.70 21.83
CA GLU A 197 -30.57 -15.12 21.57
C GLU A 197 -29.29 -15.96 21.58
N LYS A 198 -28.18 -15.40 21.08
CA LYS A 198 -26.87 -16.08 21.00
C LYS A 198 -25.88 -15.64 22.09
N ASP A 199 -26.34 -14.83 23.04
CA ASP A 199 -25.56 -14.21 24.11
C ASP A 199 -24.25 -13.59 23.61
N LYS A 200 -24.37 -12.64 22.66
CA LYS A 200 -23.22 -11.96 22.04
C LYS A 200 -23.15 -10.47 22.30
N PHE A 201 -21.92 -10.01 22.43
CA PHE A 201 -21.49 -8.64 22.56
C PHE A 201 -20.80 -8.16 21.28
N ALA A 202 -20.79 -6.86 21.07
CA ALA A 202 -20.08 -6.22 19.98
C ALA A 202 -18.83 -5.51 20.49
N ILE A 203 -17.71 -5.78 19.83
CA ILE A 203 -16.44 -5.07 20.01
C ILE A 203 -16.25 -4.15 18.80
N LEU A 204 -15.88 -2.91 19.07
CA LEU A 204 -15.54 -1.93 18.05
C LEU A 204 -14.02 -1.88 17.88
N HIS A 205 -13.53 -2.26 16.70
CA HIS A 205 -12.12 -2.27 16.34
C HIS A 205 -11.73 -0.94 15.70
N THR A 206 -11.55 0.13 16.48
CA THR A 206 -11.21 1.45 15.92
C THR A 206 -9.75 1.58 15.49
N ASP A 207 -8.87 0.85 16.17
CA ASP A 207 -7.42 0.95 15.93
C ASP A 207 -6.93 -0.04 14.86
N ASP A 208 -7.54 -1.22 14.81
CA ASP A 208 -7.15 -2.33 13.94
C ASP A 208 -8.15 -2.53 12.79
N TYR A 209 -8.65 -1.45 12.20
CA TYR A 209 -9.60 -1.47 11.09
C TYR A 209 -9.17 -0.58 9.93
N SER A 210 -9.48 -1.03 8.70
CA SER A 210 -9.36 -0.22 7.49
C SER A 210 -10.71 -0.04 6.80
N SER A 211 -11.01 1.22 6.46
CA SER A 211 -12.18 1.62 5.67
C SER A 211 -11.95 1.55 4.15
N GLU A 212 -10.73 1.21 3.73
CA GLU A 212 -10.35 1.27 2.32
C GLU A 212 -10.57 -0.07 1.59
N PRO A 213 -10.90 -0.03 0.29
CA PRO A 213 -11.12 -1.24 -0.49
C PRO A 213 -9.80 -1.98 -0.78
N HIS A 214 -9.84 -3.31 -0.83
CA HIS A 214 -8.66 -4.14 -1.06
C HIS A 214 -8.90 -5.22 -2.12
N LYS A 215 -7.85 -5.59 -2.86
CA LYS A 215 -7.90 -6.75 -3.78
C LYS A 215 -7.90 -8.05 -2.98
N ALA A 216 -8.84 -8.95 -3.28
CA ALA A 216 -8.89 -10.27 -2.66
C ALA A 216 -7.65 -11.11 -3.04
N SER A 217 -6.89 -11.56 -2.05
CA SER A 217 -5.70 -12.40 -2.27
C SER A 217 -6.00 -13.87 -2.02
N THR A 218 -6.72 -14.16 -0.93
CA THR A 218 -7.02 -15.52 -0.48
C THR A 218 -8.46 -15.60 0.02
N PHE A 219 -9.17 -16.69 -0.30
CA PHE A 219 -10.53 -16.95 0.17
C PHE A 219 -10.58 -18.34 0.81
N ILE A 220 -10.77 -18.38 2.12
CA ILE A 220 -10.96 -19.59 2.91
C ILE A 220 -12.46 -19.88 3.07
N TYR A 221 -12.90 -21.09 2.68
CA TYR A 221 -14.20 -21.63 3.03
C TYR A 221 -14.05 -22.71 4.12
N LEU A 222 -14.56 -22.43 5.31
CA LEU A 222 -14.52 -23.33 6.46
C LEU A 222 -15.71 -24.29 6.45
N LYS A 223 -15.44 -25.58 6.57
CA LYS A 223 -16.46 -26.62 6.75
C LYS A 223 -16.09 -27.53 7.90
N LYS A 224 -17.04 -27.76 8.82
CA LYS A 224 -16.88 -28.76 9.88
C LYS A 224 -17.35 -30.12 9.38
N TYR A 225 -16.71 -31.17 9.87
CA TYR A 225 -17.23 -32.53 9.74
C TYR A 225 -17.19 -33.25 11.08
N ASP A 226 -18.12 -34.19 11.26
CA ASP A 226 -18.08 -35.12 12.39
C ASP A 226 -17.23 -36.31 11.99
N ASP A 227 -16.21 -36.59 12.79
CA ASP A 227 -15.26 -37.68 12.58
C ASP A 227 -15.84 -39.03 13.01
N THR A 228 -16.98 -39.01 13.71
CA THR A 228 -17.73 -40.21 14.11
C THR A 228 -18.67 -40.75 13.03
N ASP A 229 -18.95 -39.95 11.98
CA ASP A 229 -19.71 -40.40 10.82
C ASP A 229 -18.92 -41.43 10.00
N GLU A 230 -19.52 -42.57 9.66
CA GLU A 230 -18.87 -43.61 8.83
C GLU A 230 -18.32 -43.07 7.49
N ALA A 231 -18.99 -42.07 6.92
CA ALA A 231 -18.56 -41.40 5.68
C ALA A 231 -17.29 -40.55 5.85
N ASN A 232 -16.99 -40.11 7.07
CA ASN A 232 -15.85 -39.27 7.42
C ASN A 232 -14.76 -39.99 8.22
N ALA A 233 -15.03 -41.20 8.73
CA ALA A 233 -14.09 -41.99 9.53
C ALA A 233 -12.71 -42.20 8.86
N LYS A 234 -12.65 -42.15 7.52
CA LYS A 234 -11.38 -42.24 6.75
C LYS A 234 -10.50 -40.98 6.84
N LYS A 235 -11.01 -39.88 7.40
CA LYS A 235 -10.29 -38.60 7.55
C LYS A 235 -9.50 -38.53 8.85
N ASN A 236 -9.66 -39.50 9.77
CA ASN A 236 -8.87 -39.67 10.99
C ASN A 236 -8.69 -38.39 11.84
N GLY A 237 -9.68 -37.49 11.85
CA GLY A 237 -9.60 -36.25 12.61
C GLY A 237 -8.56 -35.24 12.09
N GLU A 238 -8.11 -35.39 10.85
CA GLU A 238 -7.11 -34.52 10.24
C GLU A 238 -7.71 -33.23 9.65
N LEU A 239 -6.94 -32.14 9.68
CA LEU A 239 -7.32 -30.93 8.95
C LEU A 239 -7.06 -31.16 7.46
N ILE A 240 -8.10 -31.08 6.62
CA ILE A 240 -7.97 -31.31 5.17
C ILE A 240 -8.18 -30.00 4.44
N ILE A 241 -7.09 -29.48 3.87
CA ILE A 241 -7.09 -28.26 3.08
C ILE A 241 -6.97 -28.61 1.59
N LYS A 242 -7.88 -28.08 0.77
CA LYS A 242 -7.90 -28.29 -0.68
C LYS A 242 -7.98 -26.96 -1.41
N LYS A 243 -7.01 -26.69 -2.29
CA LYS A 243 -7.10 -25.57 -3.24
C LYS A 243 -8.20 -25.87 -4.25
N LEU A 244 -9.08 -24.91 -4.49
CA LEU A 244 -10.17 -25.01 -5.45
C LEU A 244 -9.77 -24.35 -6.77
N ASP A 245 -10.25 -24.92 -7.87
CA ASP A 245 -9.95 -24.53 -9.24
C ASP A 245 -11.22 -24.31 -10.06
N GLY A 246 -11.07 -23.54 -11.16
CA GLY A 246 -12.12 -23.30 -12.15
C GLY A 246 -13.48 -22.92 -11.53
N PHE A 247 -14.53 -23.62 -11.96
CA PHE A 247 -15.92 -23.32 -11.55
C PHE A 247 -16.19 -23.52 -10.05
N LYS A 248 -15.37 -24.31 -9.34
CA LYS A 248 -15.55 -24.51 -7.89
C LYS A 248 -15.26 -23.22 -7.10
N LYS A 249 -14.32 -22.41 -7.57
CA LYS A 249 -14.00 -21.08 -6.98
C LYS A 249 -15.22 -20.15 -7.07
N VAL A 250 -15.83 -20.09 -8.25
CA VAL A 250 -17.03 -19.28 -8.53
C VAL A 250 -18.20 -19.77 -7.67
N THR A 251 -18.40 -21.08 -7.60
CA THR A 251 -19.48 -21.71 -6.81
C THR A 251 -19.39 -21.32 -5.33
N VAL A 252 -18.20 -21.34 -4.73
CA VAL A 252 -18.01 -20.89 -3.35
C VAL A 252 -18.43 -19.43 -3.19
N THR A 253 -18.03 -18.55 -4.09
CA THR A 253 -18.37 -17.12 -4.01
C THR A 253 -19.88 -16.89 -4.14
N VAL A 254 -20.50 -17.48 -5.17
CA VAL A 254 -21.94 -17.34 -5.44
C VAL A 254 -22.80 -17.95 -4.32
N ASN A 255 -22.38 -19.06 -3.72
CA ASN A 255 -23.12 -19.68 -2.62
C ASN A 255 -23.00 -18.91 -1.29
N ASN A 256 -22.07 -17.95 -1.19
CA ASN A 256 -21.90 -17.10 -0.02
C ASN A 256 -22.37 -15.66 -0.27
N LEU A 257 -23.11 -15.39 -1.34
CA LEU A 257 -23.76 -14.08 -1.50
C LEU A 257 -24.72 -13.84 -0.33
N TYR A 258 -24.64 -12.67 0.29
CA TYR A 258 -25.40 -12.36 1.52
C TYR A 258 -26.91 -12.43 1.28
N LEU A 259 -27.36 -11.92 0.13
CA LEU A 259 -28.75 -12.03 -0.32
C LEU A 259 -29.05 -13.36 -1.04
N GLY A 260 -28.19 -14.37 -0.91
CA GLY A 260 -28.25 -15.66 -1.62
C GLY A 260 -29.55 -16.43 -1.44
N CYS A 261 -30.23 -16.30 -0.31
CA CYS A 261 -31.56 -16.89 -0.09
C CYS A 261 -32.68 -16.19 -0.88
N ILE A 262 -32.46 -14.94 -1.30
CA ILE A 262 -33.40 -14.09 -2.03
C ILE A 262 -33.08 -14.09 -3.52
N ILE A 263 -31.80 -14.26 -3.88
CA ILE A 263 -31.29 -14.32 -5.27
C ILE A 263 -32.07 -15.28 -6.19
N PRO A 264 -32.51 -16.48 -5.77
CA PRO A 264 -33.36 -17.34 -6.61
C PRO A 264 -34.65 -16.67 -7.08
N ASN A 265 -35.18 -15.70 -6.33
CA ASN A 265 -36.41 -14.97 -6.65
C ASN A 265 -36.16 -13.69 -7.46
N ILE A 266 -34.98 -13.09 -7.36
CA ILE A 266 -34.64 -11.79 -7.97
C ILE A 266 -33.65 -11.88 -9.14
N GLY A 267 -32.92 -13.00 -9.26
CA GLY A 267 -31.83 -13.22 -10.20
C GLY A 267 -30.52 -12.57 -9.77
N LEU A 268 -29.40 -13.09 -10.27
CA LEU A 268 -28.11 -12.39 -10.28
C LEU A 268 -27.89 -11.83 -11.68
N SER A 269 -27.62 -10.54 -11.81
CA SER A 269 -27.35 -9.92 -13.11
C SER A 269 -26.10 -10.52 -13.77
N ALA A 270 -26.01 -10.44 -15.10
CA ALA A 270 -24.84 -10.92 -15.82
C ALA A 270 -23.56 -10.20 -15.37
N GLU A 271 -23.65 -8.89 -15.16
CA GLU A 271 -22.56 -8.05 -14.61
C GLU A 271 -22.19 -8.48 -13.19
N GLY A 272 -23.18 -8.76 -12.34
CA GLY A 272 -22.94 -9.23 -10.99
C GLY A 272 -22.26 -10.60 -10.92
N PHE A 273 -22.63 -11.51 -11.82
CA PHE A 273 -21.94 -12.78 -11.96
C PHE A 273 -20.51 -12.60 -12.48
N GLN A 274 -20.30 -11.73 -13.46
CA GLN A 274 -18.97 -11.42 -13.99
C GLN A 274 -18.06 -10.82 -12.89
N LEU A 275 -18.59 -9.93 -12.05
CA LEU A 275 -17.88 -9.40 -10.90
C LEU A 275 -17.42 -10.50 -9.93
N CYS A 276 -18.26 -11.50 -9.67
CA CYS A 276 -17.88 -12.65 -8.85
C CYS A 276 -16.74 -13.46 -9.49
N VAL A 277 -16.75 -13.62 -10.82
CA VAL A 277 -15.69 -14.33 -11.57
C VAL A 277 -14.38 -13.54 -11.54
N ASP A 278 -14.45 -12.23 -11.77
CA ASP A 278 -13.27 -11.36 -11.82
C ASP A 278 -12.58 -11.27 -10.45
N LEU A 279 -13.37 -11.13 -9.37
CA LEU A 279 -12.84 -11.13 -8.01
C LEU A 279 -12.00 -12.37 -7.70
N ILE A 280 -12.52 -13.56 -8.06
CA ILE A 280 -11.84 -14.82 -7.75
C ILE A 280 -10.80 -15.23 -8.77
N LYS A 281 -10.65 -14.52 -9.89
CA LYS A 281 -9.69 -14.86 -10.95
C LYS A 281 -8.28 -15.01 -10.38
N ASP A 282 -7.82 -13.99 -9.64
CA ASP A 282 -6.47 -13.91 -9.04
C ASP A 282 -6.44 -14.27 -7.54
N CYS A 283 -7.59 -14.60 -6.96
CA CYS A 283 -7.72 -15.00 -5.56
C CYS A 283 -7.50 -16.51 -5.40
N ASP A 284 -6.65 -16.93 -4.46
CA ASP A 284 -6.49 -18.34 -4.14
C ASP A 284 -7.64 -18.79 -3.23
N VAL A 285 -8.45 -19.75 -3.68
CA VAL A 285 -9.63 -20.20 -2.92
C VAL A 285 -9.35 -21.58 -2.33
N PHE A 286 -9.54 -21.75 -1.03
CA PHE A 286 -9.28 -23.00 -0.32
C PHE A 286 -10.53 -23.47 0.43
N LEU A 287 -10.85 -24.76 0.26
CA LEU A 287 -11.80 -25.46 1.12
C LEU A 287 -11.04 -26.09 2.28
N VAL A 288 -11.36 -25.65 3.49
CA VAL A 288 -10.76 -26.16 4.73
C VAL A 288 -11.81 -27.01 5.45
N ASN A 289 -11.65 -28.32 5.39
CA ASN A 289 -12.47 -29.25 6.14
C ASN A 289 -11.79 -29.55 7.48
N ARG A 290 -12.41 -29.12 8.58
CA ARG A 290 -11.87 -29.31 9.93
C ARG A 290 -12.75 -30.26 10.77
N PRO A 291 -12.15 -31.11 11.60
CA PRO A 291 -12.91 -31.95 12.53
C PRO A 291 -13.57 -31.11 13.63
N SER A 292 -14.73 -31.57 14.10
CA SER A 292 -15.51 -30.86 15.15
C SER A 292 -15.01 -31.14 16.58
N ASN A 293 -14.22 -32.19 16.78
CA ASN A 293 -13.80 -32.71 18.08
C ASN A 293 -12.45 -32.16 18.59
N ARG A 294 -11.71 -31.36 17.81
CA ARG A 294 -10.43 -30.76 18.23
C ARG A 294 -10.27 -29.32 17.76
N ASN A 295 -9.40 -28.58 18.45
CA ASN A 295 -9.01 -27.24 18.02
C ASN A 295 -7.98 -27.33 16.88
N THR A 296 -8.35 -26.86 15.69
CA THR A 296 -7.47 -26.77 14.51
C THR A 296 -7.18 -25.32 14.10
N LEU A 297 -7.52 -24.34 14.94
CA LEU A 297 -7.25 -22.92 14.65
C LEU A 297 -5.76 -22.64 14.40
N PRO A 298 -4.81 -23.17 15.20
CA PRO A 298 -3.38 -22.95 14.96
C PRO A 298 -2.92 -23.44 13.57
N GLU A 299 -3.32 -24.65 13.17
CA GLU A 299 -2.95 -25.19 11.85
C GLU A 299 -3.54 -24.38 10.69
N ILE A 300 -4.78 -23.89 10.83
CA ILE A 300 -5.41 -23.04 9.81
C ILE A 300 -4.68 -21.70 9.72
N LYS A 301 -4.26 -21.15 10.86
CA LYS A 301 -3.49 -19.90 10.95
C LYS A 301 -2.12 -20.04 10.28
N ASP A 302 -1.36 -21.07 10.65
CA ASP A 302 -0.07 -21.39 10.03
C ASP A 302 -0.19 -21.59 8.52
N PHE A 303 -1.25 -22.25 8.06
CA PHE A 303 -1.54 -22.40 6.63
C PHE A 303 -1.80 -21.06 5.94
N ILE A 304 -2.61 -20.17 6.54
CA ILE A 304 -2.89 -18.84 5.99
C ILE A 304 -1.59 -18.05 5.88
N TYR A 305 -0.83 -17.89 6.98
CA TYR A 305 0.43 -17.15 6.97
C TYR A 305 1.45 -17.77 6.00
N GLY A 306 1.57 -19.10 5.95
CA GLY A 306 2.44 -19.80 5.01
C GLY A 306 2.04 -19.55 3.54
N THR A 307 0.74 -19.55 3.24
CA THR A 307 0.22 -19.25 1.89
C THR A 307 0.50 -17.81 1.49
N LEU A 308 0.27 -16.86 2.40
CA LEU A 308 0.53 -15.44 2.19
C LEU A 308 2.04 -15.19 1.98
N LYS A 309 2.89 -15.75 2.85
CA LYS A 309 4.35 -15.68 2.73
C LYS A 309 4.85 -16.29 1.42
N ALA A 310 4.35 -17.45 1.01
CA ALA A 310 4.73 -18.06 -0.27
C ALA A 310 4.38 -17.17 -1.46
N LYS A 311 3.20 -16.54 -1.45
CA LYS A 311 2.76 -15.60 -2.49
C LYS A 311 3.61 -14.33 -2.51
N ALA A 312 3.90 -13.75 -1.34
CA ALA A 312 4.80 -12.61 -1.19
C ALA A 312 6.22 -12.92 -1.69
N ASN A 313 6.77 -14.09 -1.33
CA ASN A 313 8.08 -14.54 -1.76
C ASN A 313 8.15 -14.74 -3.28
N MET A 314 7.08 -15.29 -3.88
CA MET A 314 6.99 -15.46 -5.33
C MET A 314 6.99 -14.10 -6.06
N HIS A 315 6.22 -13.13 -5.57
CA HIS A 315 6.23 -11.77 -6.12
C HIS A 315 7.60 -11.09 -5.94
N THR A 316 8.22 -11.28 -4.78
CA THR A 316 9.55 -10.79 -4.43
C THR A 316 10.60 -11.32 -5.40
N ALA A 317 10.57 -12.62 -5.70
CA ALA A 317 11.46 -13.23 -6.68
C ALA A 317 11.27 -12.62 -8.09
N CYS A 318 10.02 -12.38 -8.51
CA CYS A 318 9.73 -11.72 -9.80
C CYS A 318 10.29 -10.30 -9.86
N TYR A 319 10.12 -9.52 -8.78
CA TYR A 319 10.63 -8.15 -8.71
C TYR A 319 12.15 -8.09 -8.64
N ILE A 320 12.79 -8.97 -7.87
CA ILE A 320 14.25 -9.11 -7.84
C ILE A 320 14.76 -9.46 -9.24
N GLU A 321 14.16 -10.43 -9.92
CA GLU A 321 14.58 -10.82 -11.27
C GLU A 321 14.40 -9.67 -12.28
N THR A 322 13.34 -8.87 -12.11
CA THR A 322 13.12 -7.64 -12.89
C THR A 322 14.21 -6.60 -12.63
N LEU A 323 14.60 -6.38 -11.37
CA LEU A 323 15.67 -5.46 -10.99
C LEU A 323 17.05 -5.94 -11.46
N ARG A 324 17.33 -7.24 -11.35
CA ARG A 324 18.55 -7.86 -11.87
C ARG A 324 18.64 -7.69 -13.37
N TYR A 325 17.56 -7.97 -14.09
CA TYR A 325 17.49 -7.70 -15.52
C TYR A 325 17.75 -6.22 -15.82
N ALA A 326 17.18 -5.30 -15.05
CA ALA A 326 17.44 -3.87 -15.25
C ALA A 326 18.94 -3.53 -15.08
N ALA A 327 19.62 -4.19 -14.14
CA ALA A 327 21.06 -4.01 -13.89
C ALA A 327 21.95 -4.68 -14.95
N THR A 328 21.61 -5.88 -15.42
CA THR A 328 22.52 -6.73 -16.23
C THR A 328 22.09 -6.92 -17.67
N GLN A 329 20.83 -6.59 -18.00
CA GLN A 329 20.15 -6.90 -19.26
C GLN A 329 20.11 -8.40 -19.59
N THR A 330 20.24 -9.25 -18.57
CA THR A 330 20.20 -10.72 -18.69
C THR A 330 19.19 -11.31 -17.72
N LEU A 331 18.39 -12.27 -18.20
CA LEU A 331 17.52 -13.07 -17.35
C LEU A 331 18.30 -14.28 -16.85
N SER A 332 18.30 -14.47 -15.54
CA SER A 332 18.81 -15.67 -14.88
C SER A 332 17.79 -16.80 -14.89
N ASP A 333 16.50 -16.46 -14.71
CA ASP A 333 15.39 -17.41 -14.80
C ASP A 333 14.13 -16.74 -15.35
N LYS A 334 13.86 -17.02 -16.63
CA LYS A 334 12.68 -16.50 -17.33
C LYS A 334 11.37 -17.08 -16.76
N GLU A 335 11.38 -18.30 -16.23
CA GLU A 335 10.16 -18.96 -15.75
C GLU A 335 9.61 -18.30 -14.48
N ILE A 336 10.48 -17.75 -13.62
CA ILE A 336 10.07 -17.00 -12.43
C ILE A 336 9.08 -15.89 -12.79
N LEU A 337 9.36 -15.15 -13.85
CA LEU A 337 8.54 -14.01 -14.28
C LEU A 337 7.14 -14.40 -14.77
N ASN A 338 6.93 -15.66 -15.18
CA ASN A 338 5.60 -16.16 -15.56
C ASN A 338 4.64 -16.31 -14.36
N ASN A 339 5.16 -16.23 -13.14
CA ASN A 339 4.36 -16.31 -11.92
C ASN A 339 3.66 -14.99 -11.57
N MET A 340 3.87 -13.93 -12.36
CA MET A 340 3.26 -12.63 -12.15
C MET A 340 2.55 -12.15 -13.42
N PRO A 341 1.35 -11.56 -13.33
CA PRO A 341 0.71 -10.93 -14.47
C PRO A 341 1.60 -9.85 -15.09
N LEU A 342 1.68 -9.78 -16.43
CA LEU A 342 2.48 -8.77 -17.13
C LEU A 342 2.10 -7.33 -16.74
N THR A 343 0.82 -7.09 -16.40
CA THR A 343 0.33 -5.80 -15.91
C THR A 343 0.96 -5.40 -14.57
N ALA A 344 1.19 -6.36 -13.67
CA ALA A 344 1.85 -6.14 -12.39
C ALA A 344 3.35 -5.86 -12.58
N LEU A 345 4.03 -6.60 -13.46
CA LEU A 345 5.43 -6.33 -13.82
C LEU A 345 5.62 -4.94 -14.45
N TYR A 346 4.73 -4.57 -15.39
CA TYR A 346 4.72 -3.23 -15.99
C TYR A 346 4.50 -2.15 -14.93
N THR A 347 3.53 -2.35 -14.02
CA THR A 347 3.23 -1.40 -12.94
C THR A 347 4.43 -1.25 -12.00
N PHE A 348 5.05 -2.36 -11.60
CA PHE A 348 6.26 -2.34 -10.79
C PHE A 348 7.40 -1.58 -11.49
N ALA A 349 7.65 -1.87 -12.77
CA ALA A 349 8.67 -1.18 -13.54
C ALA A 349 8.38 0.32 -13.68
N ARG A 350 7.12 0.70 -13.90
CA ARG A 350 6.67 2.10 -14.00
C ARG A 350 6.86 2.85 -12.69
N LEU A 351 6.33 2.32 -11.59
CA LEU A 351 6.47 2.91 -10.26
C LEU A 351 7.93 3.00 -9.85
N ASN A 352 8.80 2.11 -10.32
CA ASN A 352 10.22 2.14 -9.99
C ASN A 352 11.11 2.83 -11.02
N LYS A 353 10.56 3.53 -12.02
CA LYS A 353 11.34 4.23 -13.06
C LYS A 353 12.35 3.28 -13.76
N LEU A 354 11.90 2.07 -14.08
CA LEU A 354 12.65 1.01 -14.75
C LEU A 354 12.11 0.69 -16.16
N ILE A 355 11.12 1.46 -16.63
CA ILE A 355 10.40 1.18 -17.88
C ILE A 355 11.34 0.98 -19.08
N PRO A 356 12.30 1.89 -19.37
CA PRO A 356 13.23 1.68 -20.47
C PRO A 356 14.10 0.44 -20.32
N LEU A 357 14.48 0.10 -19.09
CA LEU A 357 15.37 -1.01 -18.75
C LEU A 357 14.70 -2.38 -18.82
N THR A 358 13.38 -2.43 -18.86
CA THR A 358 12.59 -3.66 -18.71
C THR A 358 11.79 -4.03 -19.96
N VAL A 359 11.83 -3.22 -21.03
CA VAL A 359 11.18 -3.55 -22.32
C VAL A 359 11.67 -4.88 -22.89
N GLY A 360 12.95 -5.21 -22.69
CA GLY A 360 13.53 -6.47 -23.17
C GLY A 360 12.98 -7.71 -22.46
N ILE A 361 12.52 -7.59 -21.19
CA ILE A 361 11.84 -8.67 -20.45
C ILE A 361 10.61 -9.14 -21.22
N TYR A 362 9.78 -8.21 -21.64
CA TYR A 362 8.57 -8.54 -22.37
C TYR A 362 8.88 -9.31 -23.66
N SER A 363 9.91 -8.87 -24.41
CA SER A 363 10.33 -9.55 -25.64
C SER A 363 10.79 -10.98 -25.35
N ALA A 364 11.41 -11.21 -24.20
CA ALA A 364 11.77 -12.54 -23.75
C ALA A 364 10.54 -13.40 -23.43
N LEU A 365 9.50 -12.84 -22.79
CA LEU A 365 8.31 -13.57 -22.30
C LEU A 365 7.39 -14.14 -23.40
N GLN A 366 7.45 -13.65 -24.63
CA GLN A 366 6.63 -14.12 -25.76
C GLN A 366 5.11 -14.22 -25.45
N PRO A 367 4.47 -13.10 -25.12
CA PRO A 367 3.05 -13.08 -24.78
C PRO A 367 2.15 -13.44 -25.96
N SER A 368 0.98 -13.94 -25.61
CA SER A 368 0.12 -14.68 -26.55
C SER A 368 -1.22 -13.99 -26.79
N SER A 369 -1.77 -13.30 -25.79
CA SER A 369 -3.07 -12.64 -25.89
C SER A 369 -2.98 -11.24 -26.51
N ASP A 370 -4.08 -10.77 -27.10
CA ASP A 370 -4.13 -9.44 -27.71
C ASP A 370 -4.02 -8.32 -26.66
N SER A 371 -4.54 -8.55 -25.45
CA SER A 371 -4.39 -7.62 -24.32
C SER A 371 -2.93 -7.43 -23.92
N GLU A 372 -2.14 -8.51 -23.87
CA GLU A 372 -0.71 -8.43 -23.56
C GLU A 372 0.04 -7.72 -24.68
N LYS A 373 -0.28 -8.00 -25.95
CA LYS A 373 0.32 -7.30 -27.10
C LYS A 373 0.08 -5.80 -27.04
N GLN A 374 -1.13 -5.38 -26.67
CA GLN A 374 -1.47 -3.97 -26.50
C GLN A 374 -0.68 -3.33 -25.37
N LEU A 375 -0.60 -3.99 -24.19
CA LEU A 375 0.20 -3.52 -23.06
C LEU A 375 1.66 -3.24 -23.45
N PHE A 376 2.24 -4.05 -24.32
CA PHE A 376 3.61 -3.84 -24.79
C PHE A 376 3.80 -2.71 -25.75
N GLN A 377 2.81 -2.42 -26.60
CA GLN A 377 2.88 -1.21 -27.41
C GLN A 377 2.92 0.02 -26.50
N TYR A 378 2.14 0.04 -25.41
CA TYR A 378 2.24 1.09 -24.40
C TYR A 378 3.61 1.11 -23.72
N TRP A 379 4.10 -0.04 -23.23
CA TRP A 379 5.41 -0.15 -22.57
C TRP A 379 6.54 0.36 -23.48
N LYS A 380 6.56 -0.05 -24.75
CA LYS A 380 7.54 0.41 -25.75
C LYS A 380 7.43 1.91 -26.02
N SER A 381 6.22 2.42 -26.17
CA SER A 381 5.98 3.84 -26.45
C SER A 381 6.44 4.72 -25.29
N GLU A 382 6.15 4.32 -24.04
CA GLU A 382 6.59 5.02 -22.83
C GLU A 382 8.11 4.96 -22.68
N ALA A 383 8.72 3.79 -22.89
CA ALA A 383 10.18 3.64 -22.87
C ALA A 383 10.87 4.51 -23.92
N ALA A 384 10.38 4.50 -25.17
CA ALA A 384 10.94 5.32 -26.24
C ALA A 384 10.81 6.82 -25.92
N SER A 385 9.68 7.24 -25.35
CA SER A 385 9.44 8.62 -24.94
C SER A 385 10.40 9.05 -23.82
N ALA A 386 10.60 8.19 -22.82
CA ALA A 386 11.53 8.44 -21.72
C ALA A 386 12.98 8.55 -22.23
N VAL A 387 13.42 7.63 -23.09
CA VAL A 387 14.76 7.66 -23.71
C VAL A 387 14.95 8.94 -24.53
N PHE A 388 13.99 9.28 -25.39
CA PHE A 388 14.05 10.49 -26.21
C PHE A 388 14.16 11.76 -25.35
N LEU A 389 13.44 11.80 -24.24
CA LEU A 389 13.47 12.92 -23.31
C LEU A 389 14.85 13.08 -22.65
N GLU A 390 15.51 11.98 -22.25
CA GLU A 390 16.87 12.04 -21.69
C GLU A 390 17.90 12.56 -22.70
N TYR A 391 17.78 12.20 -23.98
CA TYR A 391 18.63 12.78 -25.03
C TYR A 391 18.41 14.29 -25.21
N LYS A 392 17.17 14.78 -25.09
CA LYS A 392 16.87 16.23 -25.09
C LYS A 392 17.49 16.94 -23.89
N LYS A 393 17.39 16.35 -22.68
CA LYS A 393 18.02 16.91 -21.47
C LYS A 393 19.53 17.00 -21.62
N LEU A 394 20.17 15.99 -22.22
CA LEU A 394 21.60 16.01 -22.48
C LEU A 394 22.01 17.19 -23.37
N ASP A 395 21.25 17.53 -24.42
CA ASP A 395 21.54 18.72 -25.25
C ASP A 395 21.50 20.02 -24.43
N LEU A 396 20.49 20.16 -23.57
CA LEU A 396 20.37 21.32 -22.68
C LEU A 396 21.52 21.38 -21.68
N ILE A 397 21.92 20.26 -21.07
CA ILE A 397 23.07 20.21 -20.16
C ILE A 397 24.37 20.56 -20.87
N LYS A 398 24.57 20.10 -22.11
CA LYS A 398 25.75 20.49 -22.92
C LYS A 398 25.84 22.01 -23.08
N ARG A 399 24.71 22.67 -23.33
CA ARG A 399 24.64 24.14 -23.46
C ARG A 399 24.89 24.85 -22.13
N ILE A 400 24.31 24.36 -21.03
CA ILE A 400 24.52 24.89 -19.67
C ILE A 400 26.01 24.81 -19.30
N VAL A 401 26.63 23.65 -19.48
CA VAL A 401 28.04 23.42 -19.15
C VAL A 401 28.98 24.28 -20.02
N ALA A 402 28.67 24.45 -21.31
CA ALA A 402 29.44 25.31 -22.19
C ALA A 402 29.43 26.77 -21.73
N LEU A 403 28.25 27.34 -21.47
CA LEU A 403 28.11 28.72 -20.98
C LEU A 403 28.72 28.90 -19.58
N ALA A 404 28.56 27.92 -18.69
CA ALA A 404 29.20 27.95 -17.37
C ALA A 404 30.73 27.98 -17.49
N GLY A 405 31.30 27.20 -18.42
CA GLY A 405 32.72 27.21 -18.73
C GLY A 405 33.21 28.58 -19.23
N GLU A 406 32.46 29.21 -20.14
CA GLU A 406 32.77 30.56 -20.65
C GLU A 406 32.77 31.62 -19.54
N ARG A 407 31.89 31.47 -18.54
CA ARG A 407 31.76 32.36 -17.38
C ARG A 407 32.59 31.94 -16.15
N SER A 408 33.39 30.89 -16.27
CA SER A 408 34.19 30.33 -15.16
C SER A 408 33.35 29.96 -13.91
N ILE A 409 32.16 29.41 -14.14
CA ILE A 409 31.23 28.94 -13.11
C ILE A 409 31.45 27.45 -12.88
N SER A 410 31.54 27.04 -11.61
CA SER A 410 31.66 25.64 -11.22
C SER A 410 30.27 25.05 -11.00
N LEU A 411 29.96 23.98 -11.74
CA LEU A 411 28.72 23.22 -11.62
C LEU A 411 29.07 21.80 -11.17
N THR A 412 28.71 21.44 -9.93
CA THR A 412 28.96 20.09 -9.42
C THR A 412 27.70 19.25 -9.55
N PHE A 413 27.72 18.29 -10.47
CA PHE A 413 26.65 17.32 -10.65
C PHE A 413 26.79 16.19 -9.62
N PHE A 414 25.65 15.70 -9.13
CA PHE A 414 25.61 14.54 -8.25
C PHE A 414 24.35 13.73 -8.55
N LYS A 415 24.34 12.45 -8.18
CA LYS A 415 23.33 11.43 -8.56
C LYS A 415 23.25 11.22 -10.08
N GLY A 416 22.37 11.98 -10.74
CA GLY A 416 21.63 11.56 -11.93
C GLY A 416 22.52 11.04 -13.06
N TYR A 417 23.40 11.91 -13.55
CA TYR A 417 24.25 11.63 -14.70
C TYR A 417 25.38 10.64 -14.40
N LEU A 418 26.01 10.74 -13.22
CA LEU A 418 27.06 9.80 -12.84
C LEU A 418 26.50 8.37 -12.71
N LEU A 419 25.29 8.23 -12.18
CA LEU A 419 24.59 6.93 -12.13
C LEU A 419 24.13 6.48 -13.52
N ALA A 420 23.58 7.39 -14.34
CA ALA A 420 23.13 7.08 -15.70
C ALA A 420 24.25 6.48 -16.56
N LYS A 421 25.49 6.95 -16.41
CA LYS A 421 26.68 6.45 -17.12
C LYS A 421 26.91 4.95 -16.94
N LEU A 422 26.42 4.37 -15.83
CA LEU A 422 26.64 2.97 -15.48
C LEU A 422 25.62 2.01 -16.12
N TYR A 423 24.58 2.55 -16.74
CA TYR A 423 23.58 1.76 -17.44
C TYR A 423 24.04 1.46 -18.89
N PRO A 424 23.48 0.41 -19.53
CA PRO A 424 23.83 0.04 -20.90
C PRO A 424 23.74 1.19 -21.90
N ASP A 425 22.73 2.05 -21.74
CA ASP A 425 22.60 3.36 -22.36
C ASP A 425 22.13 4.33 -21.27
N PHE A 426 22.78 5.49 -21.15
CA PHE A 426 22.47 6.49 -20.13
C PHE A 426 21.00 6.92 -20.17
N ALA A 427 20.41 6.98 -21.37
CA ALA A 427 19.05 7.44 -21.58
C ALA A 427 18.01 6.43 -21.09
N MET A 428 18.41 5.19 -20.79
CA MET A 428 17.53 4.21 -20.15
C MET A 428 17.29 4.49 -18.67
N ARG A 429 18.18 5.25 -18.03
CA ARG A 429 17.98 5.71 -16.64
C ARG A 429 17.23 7.04 -16.65
N ASN A 430 15.91 6.99 -16.67
CA ASN A 430 15.09 8.20 -16.69
C ASN A 430 15.17 8.98 -15.36
N SER A 431 15.58 10.25 -15.39
CA SER A 431 15.59 11.11 -14.19
C SER A 431 14.41 12.07 -14.22
N SER A 432 13.81 12.38 -13.07
CA SER A 432 12.71 13.36 -13.00
C SER A 432 13.25 14.79 -13.08
N ASP A 433 14.42 14.98 -12.49
CA ASP A 433 15.15 16.21 -12.28
C ASP A 433 16.65 15.96 -12.49
N THR A 434 17.39 17.05 -12.64
CA THR A 434 18.85 17.07 -12.52
C THR A 434 19.24 17.97 -11.36
N ASP A 435 19.85 17.37 -10.34
CA ASP A 435 20.43 18.07 -9.21
C ASP A 435 21.82 18.65 -9.59
N ILE A 436 22.01 19.95 -9.37
CA ILE A 436 23.29 20.64 -9.59
C ILE A 436 23.64 21.45 -8.34
N LEU A 437 24.81 21.20 -7.74
CA LEU A 437 25.33 21.98 -6.64
C LEU A 437 26.16 23.15 -7.16
N VAL A 438 25.89 24.34 -6.63
CA VAL A 438 26.53 25.60 -7.00
C VAL A 438 26.95 26.35 -5.73
N ASP A 439 28.07 27.06 -5.79
CA ASP A 439 28.44 28.00 -4.72
C ASP A 439 27.42 29.17 -4.68
N SER A 440 26.94 29.49 -3.49
CA SER A 440 26.02 30.60 -3.24
C SER A 440 26.45 31.94 -3.89
N VAL A 441 27.76 32.18 -4.02
CA VAL A 441 28.31 33.40 -4.64
C VAL A 441 28.08 33.43 -6.16
N GLN A 442 27.92 32.26 -6.80
CA GLN A 442 27.75 32.11 -8.25
C GLN A 442 26.28 31.93 -8.67
N LEU A 443 25.32 31.88 -7.74
CA LEU A 443 23.91 31.62 -8.04
C LEU A 443 23.32 32.56 -9.09
N ASN A 444 23.53 33.87 -8.94
CA ASN A 444 22.96 34.85 -9.87
C ASN A 444 23.47 34.66 -11.31
N GLU A 445 24.72 34.24 -11.46
CA GLU A 445 25.29 33.94 -12.77
C GLU A 445 24.72 32.64 -13.36
N VAL A 446 24.47 31.63 -12.52
CA VAL A 446 23.76 30.40 -12.94
C VAL A 446 22.34 30.72 -13.38
N PHE A 447 21.59 31.51 -12.60
CA PHE A 447 20.24 31.93 -12.95
C PHE A 447 20.22 32.67 -14.29
N SER A 448 21.18 33.58 -14.51
CA SER A 448 21.34 34.27 -15.79
C SER A 448 21.58 33.30 -16.97
N ILE A 449 22.40 32.25 -16.79
CA ILE A 449 22.59 31.22 -17.83
C ILE A 449 21.28 30.47 -18.11
N LEU A 450 20.57 30.07 -17.07
CA LEU A 450 19.34 29.30 -17.20
C LEU A 450 18.26 30.11 -17.93
N GLU A 451 18.09 31.39 -17.55
CA GLU A 451 17.18 32.32 -18.22
C GLU A 451 17.55 32.57 -19.68
N GLU A 452 18.85 32.76 -20.00
CA GLU A 452 19.33 32.90 -21.38
C GLU A 452 19.01 31.67 -22.23
N LEU A 453 19.09 30.48 -21.63
CA LEU A 453 18.76 29.23 -22.27
C LEU A 453 17.25 28.94 -22.34
N GLY A 454 16.41 29.84 -21.81
CA GLY A 454 14.96 29.74 -21.86
C GLY A 454 14.33 28.91 -20.74
N TYR A 455 15.08 28.61 -19.68
CA TYR A 455 14.46 28.11 -18.45
C TYR A 455 13.73 29.23 -17.75
N TYR A 456 12.60 28.90 -17.12
CA TYR A 456 11.92 29.82 -16.22
C TYR A 456 12.06 29.32 -14.78
N HIS A 457 12.17 30.28 -13.86
CA HIS A 457 12.25 30.01 -12.44
C HIS A 457 10.86 29.71 -11.87
N GLN A 458 10.72 28.57 -11.20
CA GLN A 458 9.48 28.15 -10.54
C GLN A 458 9.57 28.43 -9.03
N ALA A 459 9.51 29.71 -8.65
CA ALA A 459 9.75 30.16 -7.28
C ALA A 459 8.75 29.65 -6.22
N ASP A 460 7.57 29.18 -6.63
CA ASP A 460 6.52 28.66 -5.73
C ASP A 460 6.88 27.32 -5.07
N VAL A 461 7.88 26.60 -5.61
CA VAL A 461 8.34 25.31 -5.09
C VAL A 461 9.77 25.34 -4.52
N ASP A 462 10.38 26.52 -4.45
CA ASP A 462 11.72 26.69 -3.89
C ASP A 462 11.73 26.41 -2.38
N THR A 463 12.89 25.96 -1.88
CA THR A 463 13.20 25.86 -0.46
C THR A 463 14.31 26.84 -0.10
N GLU A 464 14.80 26.82 1.15
CA GLU A 464 15.89 27.72 1.58
C GLU A 464 17.17 27.54 0.76
N ASN A 465 17.42 26.33 0.23
CA ASN A 465 18.67 25.98 -0.43
C ASN A 465 18.49 25.29 -1.81
N VAL A 466 17.26 24.96 -2.24
CA VAL A 466 16.94 24.47 -3.60
C VAL A 466 16.19 25.55 -4.38
N TYR A 467 16.66 25.84 -5.59
CA TYR A 467 15.98 26.67 -6.58
C TYR A 467 15.56 25.84 -7.80
N THR A 468 14.27 25.85 -8.16
CA THR A 468 13.72 25.02 -9.23
C THR A 468 13.57 25.78 -10.54
N TYR A 469 14.18 25.25 -11.61
CA TYR A 469 14.07 25.81 -12.96
C TYR A 469 13.50 24.80 -13.94
N ILE A 470 12.61 25.26 -14.82
CA ILE A 470 11.91 24.40 -15.78
C ILE A 470 12.14 24.89 -17.20
N TYR A 471 12.43 23.96 -18.12
CA TYR A 471 12.46 24.19 -19.56
C TYR A 471 11.28 23.46 -20.23
N LYS A 472 10.54 24.20 -21.07
CA LYS A 472 9.36 23.72 -21.78
C LYS A 472 9.50 23.87 -23.29
N GLU A 473 8.89 22.95 -24.03
CA GLU A 473 8.65 23.04 -25.47
C GLU A 473 7.17 22.79 -25.72
N ASP A 474 6.47 23.70 -26.40
CA ASP A 474 5.03 23.59 -26.72
C ASP A 474 4.17 23.18 -25.50
N ASP A 475 4.37 23.88 -24.38
CA ASP A 475 3.75 23.63 -23.06
C ASP A 475 4.12 22.31 -22.35
N PHE A 476 4.92 21.44 -22.99
CA PHE A 476 5.42 20.22 -22.39
C PHE A 476 6.72 20.46 -21.60
N GLN A 477 6.75 20.01 -20.34
CA GLN A 477 7.95 20.07 -19.50
C GLN A 477 9.01 19.07 -20.01
N VAL A 478 10.09 19.60 -20.57
CA VAL A 478 11.20 18.79 -21.10
C VAL A 478 12.23 18.50 -20.02
N HIS A 479 12.55 19.50 -19.19
CA HIS A 479 13.59 19.38 -18.19
C HIS A 479 13.25 20.18 -16.93
N LYS A 480 13.48 19.55 -15.77
CA LYS A 480 13.49 20.19 -14.46
C LYS A 480 14.91 20.15 -13.91
N LEU A 481 15.40 21.31 -13.48
CA LEU A 481 16.66 21.48 -12.77
C LEU A 481 16.37 21.86 -11.33
N GLU A 482 17.12 21.25 -10.41
CA GLU A 482 17.19 21.67 -9.01
C GLU A 482 18.60 22.20 -8.76
N ILE A 483 18.69 23.50 -8.48
CA ILE A 483 19.95 24.19 -8.20
C ILE A 483 20.11 24.26 -6.69
N HIS A 484 21.08 23.52 -6.17
CA HIS A 484 21.35 23.37 -4.75
C HIS A 484 22.50 24.27 -4.32
N THR A 485 22.39 24.85 -3.13
CA THR A 485 23.52 25.49 -2.41
C THR A 485 24.08 24.61 -1.31
N SER A 486 23.37 23.54 -0.94
CA SER A 486 23.78 22.60 0.10
C SER A 486 23.38 21.18 -0.28
N LEU A 487 24.16 20.19 0.15
CA LEU A 487 23.80 18.77 -0.04
C LEU A 487 22.77 18.27 0.99
N PHE A 488 22.56 19.00 2.09
CA PHE A 488 21.89 18.48 3.29
C PHE A 488 20.75 19.38 3.81
N GLU A 489 20.00 19.95 2.88
CA GLU A 489 19.07 21.08 3.12
C GLU A 489 17.95 20.81 4.12
N ASP A 490 17.53 19.54 4.27
CA ASP A 490 16.43 19.13 5.14
C ASP A 490 16.90 18.50 6.47
N LEU A 491 18.20 18.53 6.75
CA LEU A 491 18.78 17.92 7.95
C LEU A 491 19.13 18.97 8.99
N HIS A 492 18.94 18.65 10.27
CA HIS A 492 19.38 19.49 11.37
C HIS A 492 20.10 18.66 12.46
N GLY A 493 20.70 19.36 13.43
CA GLY A 493 21.27 18.75 14.62
C GLY A 493 22.64 18.08 14.42
N ALA A 494 22.92 17.04 15.22
CA ALA A 494 24.27 16.46 15.33
C ALA A 494 24.76 15.83 14.02
N LYS A 495 23.89 15.15 13.28
CA LYS A 495 24.25 14.49 12.02
C LYS A 495 24.57 15.46 10.89
N LEU A 496 23.85 16.60 10.81
CA LEU A 496 24.20 17.66 9.87
C LEU A 496 25.63 18.13 10.11
N LYS A 497 26.00 18.38 11.38
CA LYS A 497 27.36 18.82 11.72
C LYS A 497 28.43 17.80 11.30
N ILE A 498 28.15 16.51 11.44
CA ILE A 498 29.03 15.44 10.96
C ILE A 498 29.19 15.54 9.44
N LEU A 499 28.08 15.59 8.69
CA LEU A 499 28.08 15.63 7.23
C LEU A 499 28.71 16.91 6.65
N GLU A 500 28.44 18.07 7.25
CA GLU A 500 29.09 19.34 6.89
C GLU A 500 30.60 19.29 7.13
N ALA A 501 31.04 18.69 8.24
CA ALA A 501 32.47 18.52 8.53
C ALA A 501 33.19 17.62 7.51
N LEU A 502 32.47 16.68 6.88
CA LEU A 502 33.03 15.85 5.82
C LEU A 502 33.34 16.63 4.55
N LYS A 503 32.73 17.81 4.33
CA LYS A 503 32.92 18.65 3.14
C LYS A 503 32.93 17.84 1.84
N LEU A 504 31.83 17.12 1.57
CA LEU A 504 31.76 16.14 0.48
C LEU A 504 31.99 16.76 -0.90
N SER A 505 31.55 18.00 -1.10
CA SER A 505 31.61 18.73 -2.37
C SER A 505 32.78 19.70 -2.49
N SER A 506 33.79 19.57 -1.62
CA SER A 506 34.90 20.52 -1.65
C SER A 506 35.70 20.42 -2.96
N PRO A 507 36.17 21.55 -3.53
CA PRO A 507 36.81 21.55 -4.84
C PRO A 507 38.00 20.60 -4.96
N GLU A 508 38.73 20.37 -3.88
CA GLU A 508 39.88 19.46 -3.83
C GLU A 508 39.50 17.97 -3.85
N LYS A 509 38.25 17.62 -3.55
CA LYS A 509 37.74 16.25 -3.61
C LYS A 509 36.96 15.98 -4.88
N ASN A 510 36.36 17.00 -5.50
CA ASN A 510 35.58 16.81 -6.72
C ASN A 510 36.47 16.28 -7.85
N ILE A 511 35.90 15.39 -8.65
CA ILE A 511 36.54 14.79 -9.82
C ILE A 511 35.82 15.25 -11.09
N TYR A 512 36.47 15.06 -12.23
CA TYR A 512 35.87 15.28 -13.54
C TYR A 512 35.63 13.94 -14.21
N GLU A 513 34.42 13.76 -14.72
CA GLU A 513 33.99 12.56 -15.43
C GLU A 513 33.56 12.92 -16.84
N ASP A 514 33.98 12.13 -17.83
CA ASP A 514 33.42 12.24 -19.18
C ASP A 514 32.02 11.64 -19.20
N PHE A 515 31.05 12.41 -19.67
CA PHE A 515 29.68 11.98 -19.86
C PHE A 515 29.23 12.35 -21.28
N CYS A 516 29.17 11.37 -22.19
CA CYS A 516 28.73 11.59 -23.58
C CYS A 516 29.45 12.75 -24.30
N GLY A 517 30.76 12.90 -24.04
CA GLY A 517 31.63 13.90 -24.66
C GLY A 517 31.63 15.27 -23.98
N ILE A 518 31.02 15.41 -22.80
CA ILE A 518 31.19 16.59 -21.93
C ILE A 518 31.90 16.19 -20.63
N SER A 519 32.80 17.06 -20.17
CA SER A 519 33.46 16.89 -18.88
C SER A 519 32.59 17.51 -17.78
N LEU A 520 32.07 16.66 -16.90
CA LEU A 520 31.24 17.07 -15.77
C LEU A 520 32.04 17.00 -14.48
N GLN A 521 32.00 18.07 -13.68
CA GLN A 521 32.50 18.02 -12.32
C GLN A 521 31.48 17.29 -11.44
N THR A 522 31.95 16.37 -10.60
CA THR A 522 31.12 15.55 -9.70
C THR A 522 31.82 15.33 -8.37
N LEU A 523 31.07 14.88 -7.36
CA LEU A 523 31.63 14.30 -6.14
C LEU A 523 32.52 13.11 -6.51
N ASN A 524 33.62 12.92 -5.78
CA ASN A 524 34.40 11.68 -5.86
C ASN A 524 33.59 10.47 -5.38
N TYR A 525 33.98 9.27 -5.79
CA TYR A 525 33.13 8.08 -5.66
C TYR A 525 32.77 7.73 -4.22
N THR A 526 33.70 7.90 -3.27
CA THR A 526 33.42 7.67 -1.84
C THR A 526 32.37 8.67 -1.32
N GLU A 527 32.61 9.96 -1.56
CA GLU A 527 31.70 11.05 -1.18
C GLU A 527 30.32 10.89 -1.81
N HIS A 528 30.28 10.44 -3.06
CA HIS A 528 29.04 10.21 -3.77
C HIS A 528 28.26 9.02 -3.20
N LEU A 529 28.91 7.93 -2.81
CA LEU A 529 28.23 6.80 -2.17
C LEU A 529 27.70 7.17 -0.77
N ILE A 530 28.46 7.94 0.01
CA ILE A 530 27.98 8.50 1.30
C ILE A 530 26.69 9.30 1.06
N TYR A 531 26.70 10.18 0.06
CA TYR A 531 25.55 10.98 -0.28
C TYR A 531 24.35 10.14 -0.75
N GLN A 532 24.57 9.10 -1.57
CA GLN A 532 23.52 8.18 -2.00
C GLN A 532 22.85 7.46 -0.82
N ILE A 533 23.65 6.90 0.10
CA ILE A 533 23.13 6.23 1.31
C ILE A 533 22.33 7.20 2.17
N PHE A 534 22.88 8.41 2.41
CA PHE A 534 22.17 9.45 3.14
C PHE A 534 20.83 9.80 2.47
N HIS A 535 20.82 9.96 1.14
CA HIS A 535 19.61 10.27 0.39
C HIS A 535 18.57 9.15 0.47
N MET A 536 18.99 7.89 0.45
CA MET A 536 18.09 6.74 0.68
C MET A 536 17.46 6.81 2.07
N VAL A 537 18.25 7.04 3.12
CA VAL A 537 17.74 7.16 4.49
C VAL A 537 16.76 8.32 4.62
N LYS A 538 17.06 9.47 4.00
CA LYS A 538 16.13 10.61 3.93
C LYS A 538 14.79 10.17 3.33
N HIS A 539 14.80 9.51 2.17
CA HIS A 539 13.57 9.05 1.54
C HIS A 539 12.81 8.02 2.37
N ILE A 540 13.49 7.09 3.05
CA ILE A 540 12.85 6.14 3.98
C ILE A 540 12.07 6.88 5.08
N VAL A 541 12.67 7.91 5.67
CA VAL A 541 12.06 8.70 6.76
C VAL A 541 10.80 9.42 6.30
N TYR A 542 10.83 9.97 5.09
CA TYR A 542 9.73 10.79 4.60
C TYR A 542 8.70 9.95 3.87
N HIS A 543 9.11 9.23 2.81
CA HIS A 543 8.15 8.76 1.81
C HIS A 543 8.42 7.38 1.17
N GLY A 544 9.35 6.58 1.70
CA GLY A 544 9.88 5.41 1.00
C GLY A 544 10.71 5.81 -0.22
N PHE A 545 11.38 4.85 -0.87
CA PHE A 545 12.15 5.11 -2.09
C PHE A 545 11.96 4.01 -3.14
N SER A 546 12.23 4.36 -4.40
CA SER A 546 12.13 3.42 -5.51
C SER A 546 13.17 2.30 -5.39
N ALA A 547 12.76 1.06 -5.65
CA ALA A 547 13.62 -0.11 -5.76
C ALA A 547 14.77 0.04 -6.79
N ARG A 548 14.68 0.99 -7.73
CA ARG A 548 15.80 1.34 -8.63
C ARG A 548 17.06 1.76 -7.87
N TYR A 549 16.94 2.33 -6.67
CA TYR A 549 18.12 2.66 -5.87
C TYR A 549 18.99 1.43 -5.56
N LEU A 550 18.41 0.22 -5.49
CA LEU A 550 19.19 -1.01 -5.38
C LEU A 550 20.03 -1.24 -6.65
N VAL A 551 19.47 -0.99 -7.83
CA VAL A 551 20.17 -1.09 -9.12
C VAL A 551 21.26 -0.02 -9.23
N ASP A 552 20.92 1.25 -8.96
CA ASP A 552 21.87 2.38 -8.95
C ASP A 552 23.06 2.08 -8.03
N THR A 553 22.79 1.65 -6.79
CA THR A 553 23.82 1.36 -5.79
C THR A 553 24.66 0.14 -6.17
N ALA A 554 24.03 -0.93 -6.67
CA ALA A 554 24.75 -2.13 -7.11
C ALA A 554 25.71 -1.82 -8.27
N LEU A 555 25.25 -1.10 -9.30
CA LEU A 555 26.07 -0.71 -10.43
C LEU A 555 27.21 0.22 -9.99
N PHE A 556 26.92 1.19 -9.12
CA PHE A 556 27.91 2.14 -8.62
C PHE A 556 29.03 1.45 -7.83
N ILE A 557 28.66 0.58 -6.87
CA ILE A 557 29.63 -0.16 -6.07
C ILE A 557 30.47 -1.06 -6.96
N LYS A 558 29.87 -1.79 -7.91
CA LYS A 558 30.62 -2.68 -8.81
C LYS A 558 31.59 -1.92 -9.71
N ALA A 559 31.18 -0.77 -10.25
CA ALA A 559 32.01 0.01 -11.15
C ALA A 559 33.19 0.68 -10.44
N TYR A 560 32.98 1.12 -9.21
CA TYR A 560 33.94 1.96 -8.48
C TYR A 560 34.50 1.32 -7.21
N TYR A 561 34.38 -0.01 -7.07
CA TYR A 561 34.77 -0.75 -5.87
C TYR A 561 36.19 -0.42 -5.39
N GLU A 562 37.16 -0.36 -6.31
CA GLU A 562 38.58 -0.12 -6.02
C GLU A 562 38.88 1.35 -5.67
N GLN A 563 38.02 2.27 -6.09
CA GLN A 563 38.17 3.71 -5.90
C GLN A 563 37.42 4.22 -4.66
N ILE A 564 36.53 3.40 -4.09
CA ILE A 564 35.81 3.70 -2.86
C ILE A 564 36.70 3.38 -1.66
N ASP A 565 36.89 4.37 -0.79
CA ASP A 565 37.53 4.19 0.51
C ASP A 565 36.52 3.56 1.48
N TRP A 566 36.54 2.23 1.54
CA TRP A 566 35.62 1.47 2.37
C TRP A 566 35.84 1.66 3.88
N GLN A 567 37.05 2.01 4.32
CA GLN A 567 37.28 2.33 5.72
C GLN A 567 36.56 3.63 6.08
N LYS A 568 36.76 4.67 5.27
CA LYS A 568 36.06 5.94 5.42
C LYS A 568 34.53 5.78 5.33
N MET A 569 34.04 4.95 4.40
CA MET A 569 32.61 4.64 4.31
C MET A 569 32.06 4.11 5.63
N ASN A 570 32.73 3.12 6.24
CA ASN A 570 32.28 2.54 7.51
C ASN A 570 32.36 3.54 8.66
N ASP A 571 33.45 4.30 8.77
CA ASP A 571 33.60 5.31 9.82
C ASP A 571 32.47 6.34 9.76
N VAL A 572 32.10 6.77 8.54
CA VAL A 572 31.00 7.71 8.32
C VAL A 572 29.66 7.07 8.66
N ILE A 573 29.38 5.86 8.16
CA ILE A 573 28.13 5.13 8.44
C ILE A 573 27.94 4.93 9.95
N ASP A 574 28.99 4.51 10.65
CA ASP A 574 28.97 4.30 12.10
C ASP A 574 28.79 5.62 12.85
N SER A 575 29.46 6.70 12.44
CA SER A 575 29.26 8.03 13.04
C SER A 575 27.85 8.60 12.84
N LEU A 576 27.17 8.20 11.76
CA LEU A 576 25.80 8.58 11.46
C LEU A 576 24.79 7.61 12.10
N GLY A 577 25.21 6.52 12.73
CA GLY A 577 24.30 5.49 13.26
C GLY A 577 23.51 4.74 12.19
N TYR A 578 24.05 4.61 10.97
CA TYR A 578 23.38 3.92 9.86
C TYR A 578 23.87 2.49 9.67
N SER A 579 24.62 1.93 10.64
CA SER A 579 25.30 0.65 10.53
C SER A 579 24.36 -0.51 10.22
N ASP A 580 23.24 -0.64 10.94
CA ASP A 580 22.29 -1.74 10.70
C ASP A 580 21.55 -1.61 9.38
N PHE A 581 21.15 -0.40 9.01
CA PHE A 581 20.55 -0.13 7.71
C PHE A 581 21.49 -0.52 6.57
N CYS A 582 22.75 -0.05 6.62
CA CYS A 582 23.76 -0.38 5.62
C CYS A 582 24.07 -1.87 5.60
N ARG A 583 24.11 -2.55 6.76
CA ARG A 583 24.36 -4.00 6.83
C ARG A 583 23.24 -4.80 6.14
N GLN A 584 21.98 -4.41 6.32
CA GLN A 584 20.84 -5.04 5.63
C GLN A 584 20.87 -4.71 4.13
N LEU A 585 21.06 -3.44 3.75
CA LEU A 585 21.17 -3.01 2.35
C LEU A 585 22.28 -3.76 1.62
N TYR A 586 23.48 -3.83 2.20
CA TYR A 586 24.61 -4.55 1.62
C TYR A 586 24.33 -6.04 1.52
N SER A 587 23.61 -6.64 2.50
CA SER A 587 23.22 -8.05 2.43
C SER A 587 22.28 -8.32 1.24
N ILE A 588 21.31 -7.45 0.99
CA ILE A 588 20.44 -7.49 -0.20
C ILE A 588 21.28 -7.40 -1.48
N LEU A 589 22.21 -6.44 -1.56
CA LEU A 589 23.05 -6.20 -2.74
C LEU A 589 23.99 -7.38 -3.03
N ILE A 590 24.60 -7.97 -2.01
CA ILE A 590 25.47 -9.14 -2.14
C ILE A 590 24.66 -10.34 -2.63
N LYS A 591 23.52 -10.62 -2.01
CA LYS A 591 22.71 -11.80 -2.32
C LYS A 591 22.05 -11.73 -3.69
N HIS A 592 21.49 -10.57 -4.05
CA HIS A 592 20.60 -10.47 -5.21
C HIS A 592 21.25 -9.77 -6.40
N PHE A 593 22.31 -9.00 -6.20
CA PHE A 593 22.95 -8.22 -7.26
C PHE A 593 24.41 -8.58 -7.47
N ASP A 594 24.91 -9.69 -6.91
CA ASP A 594 26.29 -10.16 -7.07
C ASP A 594 27.34 -9.09 -6.71
N VAL A 595 27.04 -8.24 -5.73
CA VAL A 595 28.00 -7.24 -5.22
C VAL A 595 29.05 -7.95 -4.35
N PRO A 596 30.34 -7.58 -4.44
CA PRO A 596 31.39 -8.19 -3.62
C PRO A 596 31.11 -8.09 -2.11
N SER A 597 31.31 -9.18 -1.36
CA SER A 597 31.01 -9.24 0.08
C SER A 597 31.99 -8.48 0.98
N ASN A 598 33.17 -8.15 0.45
CA ASN A 598 34.20 -7.36 1.11
C ASN A 598 33.77 -5.92 1.44
N ILE A 599 32.69 -5.40 0.84
CA ILE A 599 32.07 -4.11 1.23
C ILE A 599 31.65 -4.08 2.71
N MET A 600 31.43 -5.25 3.32
CA MET A 600 31.07 -5.39 4.74
C MET A 600 32.23 -5.09 5.70
N CYS A 601 33.47 -5.00 5.20
CA CYS A 601 34.67 -4.64 5.98
C CYS A 601 34.83 -5.41 7.30
N GLY A 602 34.66 -6.73 7.23
CA GLY A 602 34.82 -7.64 8.37
C GLY A 602 33.59 -7.79 9.26
N LYS A 603 32.48 -7.09 8.98
CA LYS A 603 31.17 -7.36 9.57
C LYS A 603 30.49 -8.53 8.84
N ASP A 604 29.71 -9.33 9.55
CA ASP A 604 28.94 -10.42 8.94
C ASP A 604 27.70 -9.88 8.22
N ALA A 605 27.32 -10.55 7.12
CA ALA A 605 26.04 -10.31 6.46
C ALA A 605 24.88 -10.68 7.39
N CYS A 606 23.75 -10.00 7.22
CA CYS A 606 22.51 -10.31 7.91
C CYS A 606 21.93 -11.65 7.42
N SER A 607 21.13 -12.30 8.26
CA SER A 607 20.34 -13.45 7.81
C SER A 607 19.23 -13.00 6.87
N ASP A 608 18.67 -13.94 6.11
CA ASP A 608 17.55 -13.66 5.20
C ASP A 608 16.35 -13.04 5.95
N GLU A 609 16.04 -13.57 7.13
CA GLU A 609 14.94 -13.07 7.96
C GLU A 609 15.17 -11.62 8.43
N ASP A 610 16.44 -11.22 8.62
CA ASP A 610 16.78 -9.89 9.14
C ASP A 610 16.63 -8.78 8.09
N PHE A 611 16.90 -9.04 6.80
CA PHE A 611 16.76 -8.03 5.75
C PHE A 611 15.48 -8.18 4.91
N ASP A 612 14.75 -9.29 5.03
CA ASP A 612 13.53 -9.56 4.26
C ASP A 612 12.50 -8.43 4.45
N ASP A 613 12.34 -7.90 5.66
CA ASP A 613 11.43 -6.78 5.93
C ASP A 613 11.83 -5.51 5.14
N LEU A 614 13.12 -5.11 5.18
CA LEU A 614 13.61 -3.96 4.43
C LEU A 614 13.43 -4.17 2.93
N LEU A 615 13.71 -5.38 2.44
CA LEU A 615 13.53 -5.74 1.04
C LEU A 615 12.05 -5.64 0.63
N GLN A 616 11.13 -6.20 1.41
CA GLN A 616 9.69 -6.08 1.14
C GLN A 616 9.26 -4.62 1.07
N ASP A 617 9.70 -3.81 2.01
CA ASP A 617 9.31 -2.41 2.06
C ASP A 617 9.84 -1.64 0.83
N ILE A 618 11.07 -1.91 0.38
CA ILE A 618 11.63 -1.34 -0.86
C ILE A 618 10.83 -1.78 -2.09
N LEU A 619 10.46 -3.06 -2.17
CA LEU A 619 9.77 -3.61 -3.34
C LEU A 619 8.31 -3.17 -3.44
N ASN A 620 7.63 -2.97 -2.32
CA ASN A 620 6.19 -2.66 -2.29
C ASN A 620 5.88 -1.17 -2.45
N PHE A 621 6.80 -0.26 -2.10
CA PHE A 621 6.54 1.18 -2.11
C PHE A 621 6.48 1.78 -3.53
N GLY A 622 7.52 1.56 -4.34
CA GLY A 622 7.71 2.31 -5.60
C GLY A 622 7.81 3.83 -5.39
N ALA A 623 7.95 4.60 -6.48
CA ALA A 623 7.88 6.07 -6.45
C ALA A 623 6.40 6.53 -6.40
N ARG A 624 5.69 6.22 -5.31
CA ARG A 624 4.34 6.73 -5.05
C ARG A 624 4.44 8.08 -4.32
N SER A 625 3.67 9.06 -4.77
CA SER A 625 3.43 10.30 -4.02
C SER A 625 2.50 10.04 -2.84
N TYR A 626 2.64 10.79 -1.74
CA TYR A 626 1.80 10.68 -0.56
C TYR A 626 0.33 10.95 -0.91
N SER A 627 -0.47 9.89 -0.97
CA SER A 627 -1.90 9.95 -0.65
C SER A 627 -2.11 9.39 0.75
N ASP A 628 -3.19 9.79 1.43
CA ASP A 628 -3.54 9.37 2.80
C ASP A 628 -3.56 7.84 3.01
N GLU A 629 -3.63 7.06 1.93
CA GLU A 629 -3.58 5.59 1.87
C GLU A 629 -2.25 4.99 2.37
N LEU A 630 -1.15 5.75 2.42
CA LEU A 630 0.20 5.22 2.73
C LEU A 630 0.60 5.29 4.21
N SER A 631 -0.29 5.80 5.08
CA SER A 631 0.01 5.94 6.52
C SER A 631 0.41 4.62 7.20
N HIS A 632 -0.01 3.45 6.68
CA HIS A 632 0.38 2.14 7.20
C HIS A 632 1.86 1.79 6.97
N TYR A 633 2.49 2.25 5.89
CA TYR A 633 3.89 1.91 5.62
C TYR A 633 4.88 2.72 6.47
N PHE A 634 4.48 3.92 6.93
CA PHE A 634 5.26 4.73 7.87
C PHE A 634 5.59 3.96 9.17
N PHE A 635 4.70 3.06 9.60
CA PHE A 635 4.84 2.29 10.85
C PHE A 635 5.84 1.13 10.76
N ARG A 636 6.12 0.58 9.57
CA ARG A 636 7.14 -0.48 9.41
C ARG A 636 8.54 0.10 9.46
N PHE A 637 8.77 1.20 8.74
CA PHE A 637 10.06 1.88 8.74
C PHE A 637 10.44 2.48 10.10
N ALA A 638 9.45 2.81 10.95
CA ALA A 638 9.65 3.22 12.33
C ALA A 638 10.33 2.15 13.22
N ARG A 639 10.39 0.87 12.81
CA ARG A 639 11.18 -0.14 13.56
C ARG A 639 12.69 0.04 13.41
N TYR A 640 13.13 0.71 12.35
CA TYR A 640 14.54 1.05 12.13
C TYR A 640 14.94 2.38 12.78
N ILE A 641 14.01 3.05 13.48
CA ILE A 641 14.13 4.44 13.96
C ILE A 641 13.42 4.63 15.32
N GLU A 642 14.12 4.96 16.42
CA GLU A 642 13.46 5.30 17.70
C GLU A 642 12.93 6.76 17.67
N ILE A 643 11.62 6.98 17.78
CA ILE A 643 10.97 8.31 17.75
C ILE A 643 10.69 8.82 19.18
N ARG A 644 11.09 10.06 19.51
CA ARG A 644 10.66 10.80 20.74
C ARG A 644 10.24 12.23 20.41
N GLU A 645 9.23 12.76 21.10
CA GLU A 645 8.79 14.16 21.01
C GLU A 645 9.32 15.00 22.18
N GLU A 646 9.75 16.25 21.90
CA GLU A 646 10.05 17.25 22.92
C GLU A 646 8.99 18.37 22.94
N LYS A 647 8.64 18.84 24.14
CA LYS A 647 7.65 19.89 24.40
C LYS A 647 8.26 21.28 24.16
N SER A 648 8.39 21.72 22.92
CA SER A 648 8.58 23.15 22.63
C SER A 648 7.77 23.52 21.38
N GLY A 649 7.21 24.73 21.35
CA GLY A 649 6.16 25.16 20.41
C GLY A 649 6.54 25.28 18.92
N GLU A 650 7.63 24.64 18.49
CA GLU A 650 8.02 24.43 17.09
C GLU A 650 8.13 22.92 16.84
N LEU A 651 7.44 22.40 15.81
CA LEU A 651 7.32 20.97 15.55
C LEU A 651 8.60 20.38 14.93
N PHE A 652 9.51 19.92 15.78
CA PHE A 652 10.63 19.06 15.43
C PHE A 652 10.32 17.61 15.83
N LYS A 653 10.56 16.64 14.93
CA LYS A 653 10.61 15.21 15.28
C LYS A 653 12.06 14.81 15.52
N GLU A 654 12.36 14.21 16.67
CA GLU A 654 13.66 13.61 16.92
C GLU A 654 13.69 12.12 16.52
N ILE A 655 14.58 11.79 15.58
CA ILE A 655 14.83 10.44 15.06
C ILE A 655 16.13 9.93 15.68
N THR A 656 16.04 8.92 16.55
CA THR A 656 17.20 8.33 17.22
C THR A 656 17.67 7.11 16.44
N PHE A 657 18.98 7.05 16.18
CA PHE A 657 19.67 5.87 15.68
C PHE A 657 20.69 5.42 16.74
N ASP A 658 21.19 4.20 16.66
CA ASP A 658 22.32 3.75 17.50
C ASP A 658 23.49 4.73 17.31
N GLY A 659 23.74 5.59 18.31
CA GLY A 659 24.76 6.65 18.25
C GLY A 659 24.26 8.10 18.27
N GLY A 660 22.95 8.40 18.27
CA GLY A 660 22.43 9.75 18.55
C GLY A 660 21.12 10.17 17.85
N THR A 661 20.65 11.38 18.19
CA THR A 661 19.34 11.94 17.78
C THR A 661 19.42 12.95 16.62
N VAL A 662 18.43 12.94 15.73
CA VAL A 662 18.24 13.88 14.60
C VAL A 662 16.95 14.67 14.77
N PRO A 663 16.99 15.97 15.10
CA PRO A 663 15.81 16.82 15.00
C PRO A 663 15.52 17.10 13.51
N ILE A 664 14.29 16.85 13.08
CA ILE A 664 13.80 17.08 11.72
C ILE A 664 12.55 17.96 11.78
N ARG A 665 12.53 19.03 10.98
CA ARG A 665 11.40 19.96 10.91
C ARG A 665 10.30 19.38 10.02
N ILE A 666 9.08 19.30 10.52
CA ILE A 666 7.92 18.89 9.71
C ILE A 666 7.27 20.15 9.13
N ALA A 667 7.02 20.18 7.83
CA ALA A 667 6.27 21.27 7.21
C ALA A 667 4.85 21.35 7.84
N PRO A 668 4.36 22.54 8.24
CA PRO A 668 3.13 22.68 9.02
C PRO A 668 1.84 22.17 8.36
N LEU A 669 1.84 22.01 7.03
CA LEU A 669 0.66 21.68 6.24
C LEU A 669 0.17 20.24 6.45
N GLU A 670 1.02 19.30 6.84
CA GLU A 670 0.63 17.89 7.06
C GLU A 670 0.22 17.58 8.51
N TYR A 671 0.65 18.41 9.48
CA TYR A 671 0.41 18.12 10.91
C TYR A 671 -0.99 18.50 11.39
N GLN A 672 -1.61 19.54 10.80
CA GLN A 672 -2.85 20.09 11.36
C GLN A 672 -4.12 19.28 11.05
N HIS A 673 -4.08 18.36 10.08
CA HIS A 673 -5.29 17.63 9.65
C HIS A 673 -5.38 16.18 10.14
N ASN A 674 -4.33 15.63 10.76
CA ASN A 674 -4.30 14.20 11.08
C ASN A 674 -4.37 13.90 12.59
N LYS A 675 -5.54 14.13 13.20
CA LYS A 675 -5.85 13.76 14.61
C LYS A 675 -5.59 12.26 14.90
N LYS A 676 -5.63 11.39 13.88
CA LYS A 676 -5.30 9.96 14.00
C LYS A 676 -3.81 9.70 14.21
N MET A 677 -2.93 10.52 13.63
CA MET A 677 -1.47 10.40 13.83
C MET A 677 -1.09 10.79 15.28
N GLN A 678 -1.74 11.80 15.86
CA GLN A 678 -1.53 12.24 17.26
C GLN A 678 -1.97 11.18 18.29
N HIS A 679 -3.09 10.47 18.04
CA HIS A 679 -3.59 9.45 18.97
C HIS A 679 -2.77 8.16 18.93
N ARG A 680 -2.31 7.74 17.74
CA ARG A 680 -1.53 6.51 17.52
C ARG A 680 -0.08 6.60 18.04
N ILE A 681 0.49 7.80 18.09
CA ILE A 681 1.77 8.06 18.79
C ILE A 681 1.62 7.93 20.31
N SER A 682 0.44 8.25 20.88
CA SER A 682 0.18 8.02 22.31
C SER A 682 0.11 6.54 22.69
N MET A 683 -0.23 5.65 21.75
CA MET A 683 -0.20 4.20 21.98
C MET A 683 1.22 3.63 22.10
N LEU A 684 2.19 4.16 21.35
CA LEU A 684 3.61 3.79 21.48
C LEU A 684 4.21 4.21 22.84
N GLN A 685 3.61 5.17 23.53
CA GLN A 685 3.99 5.56 24.90
C GLN A 685 3.59 4.51 25.96
N ASN A 686 2.56 3.70 25.70
CA ASN A 686 2.04 2.71 26.65
C ASN A 686 2.68 1.31 26.55
N LEU A 687 3.50 1.05 25.51
CA LEU A 687 4.22 -0.23 25.33
C LEU A 687 5.62 -0.25 25.99
N LYS A 688 6.01 0.79 26.73
CA LYS A 688 7.28 0.86 27.51
C LYS A 688 7.10 0.51 28.99
N LEU A 689 6.38 -0.58 29.28
CA LEU A 689 6.39 -1.23 30.58
C LEU A 689 6.52 -2.75 30.38
N ILE A 690 7.76 -3.20 30.11
CA ILE A 690 8.45 -4.38 30.66
C ILE A 690 9.93 -4.21 30.35
#